data_AF-A0A251UU19-F1
#
_entry.id   AF-A0A251UU19-F1
#
_cell.length_a   1.000
_cell.length_b   1.000
_cell.length_c   1.000
_cell.angle_alpha   90.00
_cell.angle_beta   90.00
_cell.angle_gamma   90.00
#
_symmetry.space_group_name_H-M   'P 1'
#
loop_
_entity.id
_entity.type
_entity.pdbx_description
1 polymer ?
#
loop_
_entity_poly.entity_id
_entity_poly.type
_entity_poly.pdbx_seq_one_letter_code
_entity_poly.pdbx_strand_id
1 'polypeptide(L)'
;MGARVNTFNTPGIEENRHYLKEVEDAQKIRRTVIDCFEKVSLPTLSDDERKRILQFVVVGGGPTGVEFAAELHDFVSEDLVKLYPSVKDLVKITLLEATDHILNMLDKLITAFAEEKFHRDGIDLRTGAMVVKVSDKEISTKVIKTGEIATIPYGMAVWSTGIATRPVVMDFMKQIGQLPMNDFELKGPTTYMRLETVLQLISVKSWRIFRPYFRRQTRTTWEHLQLKSSKKHLTTCDRYPQVKLYLNNKQMSSLVDLPKESKGDVAKEAIELNVAEFKSALSQVDSQMKNLPATAQLSKVPILHLADCFNRMEECTTKPEGPIRFRESGRHRFRPFRYKHLGQFAPLGGEQTEAQLPGDWVAKDEGFEVPPPGEYAVGMYIPEGSKARLCLQNCSIIDSSLGKAALQTELVMKQVFLTPTARSKKRTEMEDNSELKTFIKIWFTAIASLCYCYFIPNHIPHGFRRLLSLLPVIIVFFLLPLPLTTIHLAGPTIFYLVWLGNFKLLLFAFNRGPLSSKPPLKLLNFISIALLPINPKHTDRDLDSVSSHKPILLAVKALILALIVVAYQYRDNLHPNVILGFYCCNVYLGVELVLAITAFFVRFILRFDFEIEPQSNEPYLASSLQDFWGRRWNLMVTRILRPTVYDPVREVLSPVIGKTWSRMPAIVATFVVSGLMHELIYWYFTRVRPTWEVTWFFVVHGVCTAVEVAVKKVVDGRLRLHRAVSGVVTVAFVAVTGVWLFLPQILRNGVDVKAIDEYKVVVNFLKSKME
;
A
#
# COMPACT_ATOMS: atom_id res chain seq x y z
N MET A 1 4.06 -20.13 1.12
CA MET A 1 5.10 -20.86 1.87
C MET A 1 6.48 -20.21 1.72
N GLY A 2 6.86 -19.71 0.55
CA GLY A 2 8.12 -18.98 0.39
C GLY A 2 9.37 -19.83 0.65
N ALA A 3 10.49 -19.17 0.92
CA ALA A 3 11.78 -19.79 1.24
C ALA A 3 12.21 -19.44 2.68
N ARG A 4 13.03 -20.29 3.27
CA ARG A 4 13.75 -20.00 4.53
C ARG A 4 15.12 -19.38 4.24
N VAL A 5 15.75 -18.79 5.24
CA VAL A 5 17.15 -18.31 5.13
C VAL A 5 18.08 -19.51 4.91
N ASN A 6 19.12 -19.33 4.10
CA ASN A 6 20.19 -20.32 3.92
C ASN A 6 21.44 -19.88 4.66
N THR A 7 21.91 -20.72 5.57
CA THR A 7 23.13 -20.51 6.34
C THR A 7 24.36 -21.10 5.66
N PHE A 8 24.19 -21.82 4.54
CA PHE A 8 25.23 -22.59 3.86
C PHE A 8 25.98 -23.59 4.76
N ASN A 9 25.33 -24.01 5.86
CA ASN A 9 25.92 -24.83 6.91
C ASN A 9 27.16 -24.20 7.56
N THR A 10 27.28 -22.87 7.52
CA THR A 10 28.36 -22.14 8.17
C THR A 10 28.22 -22.28 9.70
N PRO A 11 29.26 -22.79 10.40
CA PRO A 11 29.21 -23.04 11.84
C PRO A 11 28.94 -21.80 12.67
N GLY A 12 28.14 -21.97 13.73
CA GLY A 12 27.87 -20.94 14.73
C GLY A 12 27.01 -19.78 14.26
N ILE A 13 26.54 -19.82 13.01
CA ILE A 13 25.39 -19.02 12.59
C ILE A 13 24.26 -19.36 13.56
N GLU A 14 23.84 -20.62 13.71
CA GLU A 14 22.59 -20.95 14.42
C GLU A 14 22.37 -20.41 15.85
N GLU A 15 23.41 -20.03 16.57
CA GLU A 15 23.30 -19.40 17.89
C GLU A 15 23.53 -17.88 17.90
N ASN A 16 24.35 -17.30 17.01
CA ASN A 16 25.01 -16.00 17.27
C ASN A 16 24.66 -14.84 16.30
N ARG A 17 23.52 -14.89 15.60
CA ARG A 17 23.14 -13.87 14.59
C ARG A 17 21.67 -13.55 14.59
N HIS A 18 21.36 -12.42 13.96
CA HIS A 18 20.02 -12.05 13.57
C HIS A 18 19.78 -12.34 12.09
N TYR A 19 18.61 -12.88 11.77
CA TYR A 19 18.12 -12.89 10.38
C TYR A 19 17.42 -11.57 10.07
N LEU A 20 17.16 -11.30 8.79
CA LEU A 20 16.30 -10.22 8.36
C LEU A 20 15.29 -10.78 7.35
N LYS A 21 14.34 -11.58 7.85
CA LYS A 21 13.36 -12.28 7.00
C LYS A 21 11.91 -11.95 7.34
N GLU A 22 11.57 -11.96 8.62
CA GLU A 22 10.21 -11.74 9.12
C GLU A 22 10.16 -10.50 10.03
N VAL A 23 8.96 -10.07 10.45
CA VAL A 23 8.79 -8.86 11.28
C VAL A 23 9.42 -9.03 12.66
N GLU A 24 9.35 -10.24 13.23
CA GLU A 24 9.94 -10.58 14.52
C GLU A 24 11.47 -10.43 14.50
N ASP A 25 12.09 -10.70 13.37
CA ASP A 25 13.53 -10.53 13.17
C ASP A 25 13.93 -9.05 13.27
N ALA A 26 13.18 -8.18 12.59
CA ALA A 26 13.41 -6.72 12.63
C ALA A 26 13.25 -6.16 14.05
N GLN A 27 12.25 -6.63 14.80
CA GLN A 27 12.06 -6.25 16.21
C GLN A 27 13.19 -6.74 17.12
N LYS A 28 13.76 -7.92 16.85
CA LYS A 28 14.92 -8.42 17.60
C LYS A 28 16.16 -7.57 17.31
N ILE A 29 16.44 -7.29 16.03
CA ILE A 29 17.55 -6.44 15.61
C ILE A 29 17.47 -5.08 16.28
N ARG A 30 16.32 -4.40 16.20
CA ARG A 30 16.15 -3.08 16.80
C ARG A 30 16.46 -3.08 18.30
N ARG A 31 15.96 -4.09 19.03
CA ARG A 31 16.25 -4.26 20.46
C ARG A 31 17.74 -4.46 20.70
N THR A 32 18.38 -5.36 19.96
CA THR A 32 19.82 -5.63 20.12
C THR A 32 20.68 -4.39 19.84
N VAL A 33 20.34 -3.59 18.83
CA VAL A 33 21.03 -2.31 18.58
C VAL A 33 20.90 -1.39 19.80
N ILE A 34 19.68 -1.18 20.32
CA ILE A 34 19.47 -0.34 21.51
C ILE A 34 20.21 -0.90 22.74
N ASP A 35 20.12 -2.21 22.97
CA ASP A 35 20.80 -2.90 24.08
C ASP A 35 22.33 -2.71 23.99
N CYS A 36 22.92 -2.69 22.79
CA CYS A 36 24.34 -2.41 22.60
C CYS A 36 24.71 -1.00 23.08
N PHE A 37 23.93 0.02 22.70
CA PHE A 37 24.16 1.41 23.12
C PHE A 37 23.96 1.59 24.64
N GLU A 38 22.94 0.96 25.22
CA GLU A 38 22.71 0.98 26.66
C GLU A 38 23.85 0.30 27.43
N LYS A 39 24.31 -0.88 26.98
CA LYS A 39 25.45 -1.59 27.60
C LYS A 39 26.72 -0.75 27.59
N VAL A 40 27.06 -0.14 26.47
CA VAL A 40 28.29 0.65 26.30
C VAL A 40 28.29 1.94 27.14
N SER A 41 27.10 2.37 27.59
CA SER A 41 26.93 3.51 28.49
C SER A 41 27.24 3.17 29.96
N LEU A 42 27.44 1.89 30.30
CA LEU A 42 27.84 1.49 31.64
C LEU A 42 29.33 1.80 31.89
N PRO A 43 29.69 2.40 33.05
CA PRO A 43 31.05 2.85 33.33
C PRO A 43 32.03 1.70 33.63
N THR A 44 31.55 0.45 33.70
CA THR A 44 32.32 -0.74 34.09
C THR A 44 33.04 -1.43 32.93
N LEU A 45 32.82 -0.98 31.69
CA LEU A 45 33.38 -1.61 30.49
C LEU A 45 34.70 -0.96 30.06
N SER A 46 35.65 -1.78 29.62
CA SER A 46 36.88 -1.30 28.99
C SER A 46 36.60 -0.73 27.59
N ASP A 47 37.44 0.20 27.13
CA ASP A 47 37.25 0.85 25.82
C ASP A 47 37.27 -0.14 24.65
N ASP A 48 38.03 -1.23 24.75
CA ASP A 48 38.07 -2.28 23.72
C ASP A 48 36.74 -3.05 23.65
N GLU A 49 36.13 -3.36 24.79
CA GLU A 49 34.80 -3.99 24.82
C GLU A 49 33.72 -3.04 24.32
N ARG A 50 33.85 -1.74 24.62
CA ARG A 50 32.93 -0.70 24.12
C ARG A 50 32.96 -0.60 22.59
N LYS A 51 34.16 -0.56 22.00
CA LYS A 51 34.36 -0.60 20.54
C LYS A 51 33.80 -1.87 19.91
N ARG A 52 34.05 -3.03 20.53
CA ARG A 52 33.52 -4.32 20.05
C ARG A 52 31.99 -4.31 20.02
N ILE A 53 31.33 -3.89 21.09
CA ILE A 53 29.86 -3.92 21.20
C ILE A 53 29.18 -2.99 20.18
N LEU A 54 29.82 -1.86 19.84
CA LEU A 54 29.32 -0.93 18.83
C LEU A 54 29.82 -1.23 17.41
N GLN A 55 30.38 -2.42 17.19
CA GLN A 55 30.70 -2.91 15.87
C GLN A 55 29.57 -3.78 15.32
N PHE A 56 28.92 -3.31 14.26
CA PHE A 56 27.79 -3.96 13.61
C PHE A 56 28.22 -4.58 12.28
N VAL A 57 27.98 -5.87 12.11
CA VAL A 57 28.36 -6.59 10.88
C VAL A 57 27.11 -7.02 10.11
N VAL A 58 27.03 -6.63 8.85
CA VAL A 58 25.97 -7.01 7.92
C VAL A 58 26.55 -7.97 6.88
N VAL A 59 26.00 -9.17 6.80
CA VAL A 59 26.46 -10.21 5.86
C VAL A 59 25.52 -10.29 4.67
N GLY A 60 26.06 -10.04 3.49
CA GLY A 60 25.38 -10.04 2.19
C GLY A 60 25.29 -8.64 1.58
N GLY A 61 25.90 -8.45 0.40
CA GLY A 61 25.85 -7.25 -0.43
C GLY A 61 24.71 -7.25 -1.45
N GLY A 62 23.67 -8.07 -1.24
CA GLY A 62 22.43 -7.96 -2.01
C GLY A 62 21.59 -6.74 -1.58
N PRO A 63 20.49 -6.43 -2.29
CA PRO A 63 19.64 -5.27 -1.98
C PRO A 63 19.25 -5.18 -0.50
N THR A 64 18.85 -6.31 0.11
CA THR A 64 18.45 -6.35 1.53
C THR A 64 19.56 -5.95 2.50
N GLY A 65 20.79 -6.41 2.28
CA GLY A 65 21.91 -6.10 3.19
C GLY A 65 22.43 -4.68 2.99
N VAL A 66 22.48 -4.20 1.76
CA VAL A 66 22.84 -2.81 1.43
C VAL A 66 21.81 -1.84 2.04
N GLU A 67 20.52 -2.05 1.79
CA GLU A 67 19.45 -1.25 2.38
C GLU A 67 19.52 -1.23 3.90
N PHE A 68 19.72 -2.39 4.52
CA PHE A 68 19.79 -2.48 5.97
C PHE A 68 21.02 -1.76 6.55
N ALA A 69 22.20 -1.92 5.93
CA ALA A 69 23.42 -1.24 6.39
C ALA A 69 23.28 0.29 6.30
N ALA A 70 22.68 0.77 5.22
CA ALA A 70 22.38 2.18 5.03
C ALA A 70 21.37 2.73 6.06
N GLU A 71 20.24 2.05 6.26
CA GLU A 71 19.23 2.48 7.24
C GLU A 71 19.76 2.38 8.68
N LEU A 72 20.64 1.41 8.97
CA LEU A 72 21.33 1.32 10.26
C LEU A 72 22.30 2.49 10.45
N HIS A 73 23.04 2.88 9.41
CA HIS A 73 23.91 4.05 9.44
C HIS A 73 23.10 5.31 9.74
N ASP A 74 22.00 5.55 9.03
CA ASP A 74 21.16 6.73 9.23
C ASP A 74 20.57 6.73 10.65
N PHE A 75 20.04 5.60 11.11
CA PHE A 75 19.48 5.48 12.46
C PHE A 75 20.53 5.75 13.56
N VAL A 76 21.74 5.23 13.39
CA VAL A 76 22.83 5.49 14.34
C VAL A 76 23.22 6.95 14.30
N SER A 77 23.56 7.46 13.12
CA SER A 77 24.19 8.77 12.92
C SER A 77 23.24 9.94 13.19
N GLU A 78 21.94 9.77 12.91
CA GLU A 78 20.94 10.83 13.07
C GLU A 78 20.17 10.73 14.39
N ASP A 79 19.79 9.53 14.84
CA ASP A 79 18.90 9.38 15.99
C ASP A 79 19.65 8.98 17.26
N LEU A 80 20.42 7.88 17.23
CA LEU A 80 21.07 7.36 18.43
C LEU A 80 22.19 8.27 18.94
N VAL A 81 22.89 8.98 18.05
CA VAL A 81 23.89 9.99 18.43
C VAL A 81 23.28 11.11 19.28
N LYS A 82 22.00 11.46 19.09
CA LYS A 82 21.32 12.46 19.93
C LYS A 82 21.10 11.98 21.36
N LEU A 83 20.90 10.67 21.53
CA LEU A 83 20.63 10.04 22.83
C LEU A 83 21.91 9.62 23.56
N TYR A 84 22.94 9.17 22.82
CA TYR A 84 24.20 8.66 23.35
C TYR A 84 25.41 9.34 22.68
N PRO A 85 25.60 10.67 22.89
CA PRO A 85 26.63 11.43 22.17
C PRO A 85 28.07 11.00 22.51
N SER A 86 28.30 10.46 23.71
CA SER A 86 29.64 10.07 24.20
C SER A 86 30.24 8.83 23.51
N VAL A 87 29.44 8.08 22.75
CA VAL A 87 29.86 6.83 22.11
C VAL A 87 29.78 6.89 20.58
N LYS A 88 29.43 8.06 20.02
CA LYS A 88 29.28 8.29 18.58
C LYS A 88 30.48 7.77 17.78
N ASP A 89 31.68 8.18 18.17
CA ASP A 89 32.91 7.90 17.42
C ASP A 89 33.40 6.45 17.57
N LEU A 90 32.71 5.64 18.38
CA LEU A 90 33.02 4.23 18.59
C LEU A 90 32.21 3.30 17.67
N VAL A 91 31.16 3.81 17.01
CA VAL A 91 30.29 2.98 16.17
C VAL A 91 30.96 2.67 14.84
N LYS A 92 30.96 1.39 14.47
CA LYS A 92 31.49 0.92 13.20
C LYS A 92 30.51 -0.04 12.54
N ILE A 93 30.17 0.22 11.27
CA ILE A 93 29.33 -0.67 10.47
C ILE A 93 30.22 -1.32 9.40
N THR A 94 30.16 -2.64 9.28
CA THR A 94 30.91 -3.41 8.29
C THR A 94 29.95 -4.25 7.45
N LEU A 95 29.99 -4.09 6.12
CA LEU A 95 29.24 -4.93 5.18
C LEU A 95 30.18 -5.95 4.54
N LEU A 96 29.84 -7.23 4.65
CA LEU A 96 30.60 -8.34 4.09
C LEU A 96 29.88 -8.92 2.87
N GLU A 97 30.57 -9.00 1.75
CA GLU A 97 30.05 -9.61 0.52
C GLU A 97 31.08 -10.58 -0.07
N ALA A 98 30.61 -11.78 -0.45
CA ALA A 98 31.48 -12.83 -0.97
C ALA A 98 31.96 -12.54 -2.39
N THR A 99 31.15 -11.88 -3.21
CA THR A 99 31.51 -11.49 -4.58
C THR A 99 32.34 -10.20 -4.61
N ASP A 100 32.92 -9.87 -5.76
CA ASP A 100 33.77 -8.68 -5.92
C ASP A 100 33.02 -7.35 -5.75
N HIS A 101 31.68 -7.35 -5.86
CA HIS A 101 30.87 -6.14 -5.83
C HIS A 101 29.55 -6.31 -5.08
N ILE A 102 28.99 -5.20 -4.60
CA ILE A 102 27.60 -5.17 -4.09
C ILE A 102 26.58 -4.99 -5.22
N LEU A 103 25.34 -5.37 -4.95
CA LEU A 103 24.22 -5.22 -5.87
C LEU A 103 24.50 -5.76 -7.28
N ASN A 104 25.16 -6.92 -7.40
CA ASN A 104 25.57 -7.57 -8.67
C ASN A 104 24.47 -7.79 -9.73
N MET A 105 23.21 -7.54 -9.36
CA MET A 105 22.08 -7.58 -10.27
C MET A 105 21.93 -6.28 -11.07
N LEU A 106 22.52 -5.17 -10.63
CA LEU A 106 22.47 -3.83 -11.24
C LEU A 106 23.60 -3.63 -12.27
N ASP A 107 23.51 -2.52 -12.99
CA ASP A 107 24.60 -2.08 -13.87
C ASP A 107 25.86 -1.69 -13.07
N LYS A 108 27.04 -1.90 -13.66
CA LYS A 108 28.33 -1.63 -13.00
C LYS A 108 28.48 -0.17 -12.55
N LEU A 109 27.95 0.79 -13.30
CA LEU A 109 28.02 2.21 -12.93
C LEU A 109 27.22 2.50 -11.67
N ILE A 110 26.07 1.83 -11.52
CA ILE A 110 25.21 1.94 -10.35
C ILE A 110 25.92 1.31 -9.16
N THR A 111 26.40 0.08 -9.30
CA THR A 111 27.21 -0.59 -8.27
C THR A 111 28.39 0.26 -7.79
N ALA A 112 29.15 0.88 -8.70
CA ALA A 112 30.29 1.72 -8.34
C ALA A 112 29.86 2.95 -7.51
N PHE A 113 28.72 3.56 -7.85
CA PHE A 113 28.15 4.68 -7.08
C PHE A 113 27.77 4.26 -5.65
N ALA A 114 27.10 3.10 -5.50
CA ALA A 114 26.77 2.55 -4.17
C ALA A 114 28.02 2.31 -3.32
N GLU A 115 29.07 1.73 -3.91
CA GLU A 115 30.34 1.45 -3.22
C GLU A 115 31.04 2.74 -2.77
N GLU A 116 31.11 3.74 -3.65
CA GLU A 116 31.69 5.05 -3.32
C GLU A 116 30.88 5.77 -2.23
N LYS A 117 29.55 5.69 -2.27
CA LYS A 117 28.71 6.24 -1.21
C LYS A 117 28.98 5.57 0.13
N PHE A 118 29.02 4.24 0.18
CA PHE A 118 29.27 3.51 1.42
C PHE A 118 30.62 3.88 2.03
N HIS A 119 31.63 4.07 1.18
CA HIS A 119 32.92 4.59 1.62
C HIS A 119 32.83 6.02 2.19
N ARG A 120 32.05 6.92 1.56
CA ARG A 120 31.82 8.29 2.06
C ARG A 120 31.06 8.33 3.39
N ASP A 121 30.09 7.44 3.58
CA ASP A 121 29.30 7.33 4.82
C ASP A 121 30.07 6.60 5.94
N GLY A 122 31.31 6.15 5.69
CA GLY A 122 32.15 5.49 6.68
C GLY A 122 31.76 4.03 6.96
N ILE A 123 30.97 3.41 6.08
CA ILE A 123 30.63 1.99 6.14
C ILE A 123 31.81 1.17 5.59
N ASP A 124 32.39 0.29 6.42
CA ASP A 124 33.51 -0.60 6.04
C ASP A 124 33.00 -1.70 5.10
N LEU A 125 33.12 -1.48 3.80
CA LEU A 125 32.70 -2.43 2.77
C LEU A 125 33.82 -3.42 2.44
N ARG A 126 33.60 -4.71 2.71
CA ARG A 126 34.53 -5.80 2.37
C ARG A 126 33.91 -6.76 1.36
N THR A 127 34.21 -6.51 0.10
CA THR A 127 33.89 -7.42 -1.01
C THR A 127 34.96 -8.51 -1.16
N GLY A 128 34.62 -9.61 -1.83
CA GLY A 128 35.50 -10.77 -1.94
C GLY A 128 35.75 -11.49 -0.61
N ALA A 129 34.92 -11.25 0.41
CA ALA A 129 35.09 -11.75 1.77
C ALA A 129 33.94 -12.70 2.14
N MET A 130 34.22 -14.00 2.15
CA MET A 130 33.24 -15.04 2.46
C MET A 130 33.26 -15.38 3.95
N VAL A 131 32.11 -15.37 4.63
CA VAL A 131 32.03 -15.80 6.03
C VAL A 131 32.20 -17.31 6.15
N VAL A 132 33.11 -17.75 7.02
CA VAL A 132 33.44 -19.17 7.25
C VAL A 132 32.99 -19.67 8.60
N LYS A 133 32.94 -18.80 9.62
CA LYS A 133 32.52 -19.15 10.98
C LYS A 133 31.98 -17.91 11.70
N VAL A 134 30.97 -18.10 12.54
CA VAL A 134 30.47 -17.06 13.45
C VAL A 134 30.59 -17.59 14.88
N SER A 135 31.33 -16.89 15.74
CA SER A 135 31.38 -17.13 17.18
C SER A 135 30.54 -16.08 17.90
N ASP A 136 30.35 -16.17 19.22
CA ASP A 136 29.57 -15.21 20.02
C ASP A 136 30.04 -13.74 19.88
N LYS A 137 31.36 -13.51 19.78
CA LYS A 137 31.95 -12.15 19.77
C LYS A 137 32.69 -11.78 18.49
N GLU A 138 32.85 -12.71 17.56
CA GLU A 138 33.69 -12.52 16.37
C GLU A 138 33.18 -13.30 15.15
N ILE A 139 33.40 -12.75 13.96
CA ILE A 139 33.07 -13.39 12.69
C ILE A 139 34.34 -13.60 11.87
N SER A 140 34.57 -14.82 11.40
CA SER A 140 35.73 -15.19 10.58
C SER A 140 35.35 -15.14 9.11
N THR A 141 36.15 -14.43 8.33
CA THR A 141 35.99 -14.25 6.88
C THR A 141 37.20 -14.78 6.15
N LYS A 142 37.00 -15.39 4.98
CA LYS A 142 38.06 -15.81 4.06
C LYS A 142 38.03 -14.91 2.84
N VAL A 143 39.14 -14.22 2.58
CA VAL A 143 39.31 -13.44 1.36
C VAL A 143 39.48 -14.40 0.19
N ILE A 144 38.62 -14.30 -0.82
CA ILE A 144 38.58 -15.28 -1.92
C ILE A 144 39.87 -15.24 -2.75
N LYS A 145 40.43 -14.04 -2.98
CA LYS A 145 41.62 -13.85 -3.83
C LYS A 145 42.90 -14.37 -3.19
N THR A 146 43.08 -14.17 -1.89
CA THR A 146 44.32 -14.53 -1.16
C THR A 146 44.20 -15.83 -0.38
N GLY A 147 42.97 -16.26 -0.06
CA GLY A 147 42.69 -17.39 0.82
C GLY A 147 42.94 -17.10 2.30
N GLU A 148 43.35 -15.88 2.65
CA GLU A 148 43.65 -15.44 4.02
C GLU A 148 42.37 -15.35 4.87
N ILE A 149 42.49 -15.72 6.15
CA ILE A 149 41.38 -15.68 7.11
C ILE A 149 41.56 -14.46 8.01
N ALA A 150 40.58 -13.56 8.00
CA ALA A 150 40.50 -12.40 8.86
C ALA A 150 39.33 -12.53 9.85
N THR A 151 39.55 -12.16 11.11
CA THR A 151 38.51 -12.11 12.15
C THR A 151 38.07 -10.68 12.39
N ILE A 152 36.77 -10.50 12.62
CA ILE A 152 36.16 -9.19 12.85
C ILE A 152 35.35 -9.27 14.16
N PRO A 153 35.68 -8.47 15.18
CA PRO A 153 34.86 -8.39 16.38
C PRO A 153 33.50 -7.75 16.08
N TYR A 154 32.45 -8.16 16.79
CA TYR A 154 31.12 -7.57 16.62
C TYR A 154 30.31 -7.57 17.93
N GLY A 155 29.32 -6.69 17.99
CA GLY A 155 28.26 -6.67 19.00
C GLY A 155 26.92 -7.15 18.45
N MET A 156 26.64 -6.91 17.17
CA MET A 156 25.52 -7.54 16.46
C MET A 156 25.94 -7.94 15.04
N ALA A 157 25.55 -9.15 14.63
CA ALA A 157 25.70 -9.64 13.26
C ALA A 157 24.33 -9.91 12.63
N VAL A 158 24.11 -9.38 11.43
CA VAL A 158 22.88 -9.56 10.65
C VAL A 158 23.18 -10.38 9.40
N TRP A 159 22.49 -11.51 9.25
CA TRP A 159 22.61 -12.41 8.13
C TRP A 159 21.48 -12.19 7.13
N SER A 160 21.80 -11.54 6.00
CA SER A 160 20.83 -11.12 4.98
C SER A 160 20.99 -11.87 3.64
N THR A 161 21.86 -12.88 3.59
CA THR A 161 22.17 -13.63 2.37
C THR A 161 21.63 -15.06 2.37
N GLY A 162 21.38 -15.57 1.17
CA GLY A 162 21.01 -16.97 0.95
C GLY A 162 19.55 -17.29 1.27
N ILE A 163 18.91 -18.03 0.37
CA ILE A 163 17.58 -18.61 0.58
C ILE A 163 17.63 -20.11 0.30
N ALA A 164 16.83 -20.87 1.04
CA ALA A 164 16.71 -22.31 0.91
C ALA A 164 15.24 -22.74 0.90
N THR A 165 14.97 -23.88 0.27
CA THR A 165 13.65 -24.49 0.26
C THR A 165 13.23 -24.92 1.67
N ARG A 166 11.95 -24.73 2.02
CA ARG A 166 11.41 -25.16 3.31
C ARG A 166 11.26 -26.69 3.38
N PRO A 167 11.42 -27.33 4.56
CA PRO A 167 11.31 -28.78 4.72
C PRO A 167 10.04 -29.39 4.11
N VAL A 168 8.87 -28.81 4.40
CA VAL A 168 7.58 -29.26 3.84
C VAL A 168 7.55 -29.34 2.31
N VAL A 169 8.28 -28.44 1.63
CA VAL A 169 8.37 -28.46 0.17
C VAL A 169 9.33 -29.54 -0.30
N MET A 170 10.46 -29.73 0.40
CA MET A 170 11.39 -30.81 0.11
C MET A 170 10.75 -32.19 0.30
N ASP A 171 9.94 -32.37 1.34
CA ASP A 171 9.24 -33.62 1.62
C ASP A 171 8.17 -33.90 0.56
N PHE A 172 7.41 -32.86 0.17
CA PHE A 172 6.47 -32.96 -0.94
C PHE A 172 7.17 -33.35 -2.25
N MET A 173 8.31 -32.72 -2.57
CA MET A 173 9.11 -33.05 -3.77
C MET A 173 9.55 -34.52 -3.78
N LYS A 174 10.03 -35.04 -2.64
CA LYS A 174 10.41 -36.46 -2.51
C LYS A 174 9.24 -37.39 -2.79
N GLN A 175 8.05 -37.09 -2.26
CA GLN A 175 6.84 -37.91 -2.46
C GLN A 175 6.42 -37.99 -3.94
N ILE A 176 6.64 -36.93 -4.71
CA ILE A 176 6.31 -36.89 -6.15
C ILE A 176 7.46 -37.36 -7.05
N GLY A 177 8.52 -37.96 -6.48
CA GLY A 177 9.68 -38.46 -7.22
C GLY A 177 10.56 -37.36 -7.82
N GLN A 178 10.49 -36.13 -7.29
CA GLN A 178 11.37 -35.02 -7.67
C GLN A 178 12.50 -34.90 -6.64
N LEU A 179 13.75 -35.14 -7.07
CA LEU A 179 14.92 -34.93 -6.23
C LEU A 179 15.28 -33.43 -6.16
N PRO A 180 15.81 -32.95 -5.02
CA PRO A 180 16.31 -31.59 -4.91
C PRO A 180 17.56 -31.42 -5.79
N MET A 181 17.47 -30.47 -6.73
CA MET A 181 18.55 -29.78 -7.44
C MET A 181 19.89 -30.54 -7.51
N ASN A 182 20.06 -31.36 -8.56
CA ASN A 182 21.33 -31.52 -9.27
C ASN A 182 21.16 -32.29 -10.60
N ASP A 183 20.08 -33.06 -10.80
CA ASP A 183 19.78 -33.68 -12.08
C ASP A 183 18.34 -33.42 -12.54
N PHE A 184 18.22 -32.62 -13.62
CA PHE A 184 16.96 -32.26 -14.27
C PHE A 184 16.41 -33.43 -15.10
N GLU A 185 15.78 -34.41 -14.43
CA GLU A 185 14.99 -35.45 -15.09
C GLU A 185 13.61 -35.64 -14.43
N LEU A 186 12.55 -35.11 -15.05
CA LEU A 186 11.17 -35.32 -14.57
C LEU A 186 10.63 -36.68 -15.07
N LYS A 187 10.30 -37.61 -14.16
CA LYS A 187 9.44 -38.79 -14.42
C LYS A 187 8.10 -38.57 -13.68
N GLY A 188 6.98 -38.38 -14.41
CA GLY A 188 5.65 -38.31 -13.80
C GLY A 188 4.50 -37.89 -14.76
N PRO A 189 3.27 -38.40 -14.58
CA PRO A 189 2.12 -38.19 -15.49
C PRO A 189 1.43 -36.82 -15.33
N THR A 190 0.78 -36.41 -16.42
CA THR A 190 0.49 -35.03 -16.87
C THR A 190 -0.73 -34.31 -16.24
N THR A 191 -1.24 -34.70 -15.07
CA THR A 191 -2.61 -34.31 -14.67
C THR A 191 -2.76 -33.46 -13.41
N TYR A 192 -1.70 -33.21 -12.63
CA TYR A 192 -1.79 -32.32 -11.46
C TYR A 192 -1.26 -30.92 -11.79
N MET A 193 -2.07 -29.90 -11.51
CA MET A 193 -1.76 -28.48 -11.73
C MET A 193 -0.45 -28.11 -11.04
N ARG A 194 0.54 -27.68 -11.83
CA ARG A 194 1.86 -27.27 -11.37
C ARG A 194 1.75 -25.94 -10.62
N LEU A 195 1.69 -26.01 -9.29
CA LEU A 195 1.86 -24.87 -8.38
C LEU A 195 3.35 -24.44 -8.37
N GLU A 196 3.79 -23.85 -9.48
CA GLU A 196 5.14 -23.31 -9.69
C GLU A 196 5.30 -21.94 -9.01
N THR A 197 5.15 -21.89 -7.69
CA THR A 197 5.50 -20.68 -6.90
C THR A 197 6.60 -20.95 -5.86
N VAL A 198 7.06 -22.19 -5.72
CA VAL A 198 8.22 -22.52 -4.87
C VAL A 198 9.31 -23.30 -5.62
N LEU A 199 9.00 -23.85 -6.79
CA LEU A 199 10.00 -24.43 -7.69
C LEU A 199 10.31 -23.39 -8.76
N GLN A 200 11.57 -22.98 -8.87
CA GLN A 200 12.09 -22.33 -10.08
C GLN A 200 11.46 -22.99 -11.29
N LEU A 201 10.91 -22.20 -12.23
CA LEU A 201 10.35 -22.69 -13.50
C LEU A 201 11.27 -23.79 -14.04
N ILE A 202 10.90 -25.05 -13.83
CA ILE A 202 11.72 -26.18 -14.28
C ILE A 202 11.54 -26.16 -15.78
N SER A 203 12.54 -25.62 -16.47
CA SER A 203 12.67 -25.75 -17.89
C SER A 203 12.72 -27.24 -18.21
N VAL A 204 11.64 -27.76 -18.78
CA VAL A 204 11.68 -29.09 -19.38
C VAL A 204 12.68 -29.00 -20.52
N LYS A 205 13.73 -29.84 -20.50
CA LYS A 205 14.73 -29.91 -21.59
C LYS A 205 14.03 -29.84 -22.95
N SER A 206 14.33 -28.80 -23.72
CA SER A 206 13.64 -28.43 -24.95
C SER A 206 13.53 -29.64 -25.89
N TRP A 207 14.59 -30.45 -25.96
CA TRP A 207 14.64 -31.68 -26.74
C TRP A 207 13.50 -32.69 -26.47
N ARG A 208 13.11 -32.91 -25.21
CA ARG A 208 12.08 -33.91 -24.84
C ARG A 208 10.70 -33.58 -25.41
N ILE A 209 10.45 -32.31 -25.71
CA ILE A 209 9.15 -31.84 -26.20
C ILE A 209 9.13 -31.64 -27.73
N PHE A 210 10.28 -31.41 -28.35
CA PHE A 210 10.40 -31.45 -29.81
C PHE A 210 10.41 -32.88 -30.37
N ARG A 211 10.87 -33.87 -29.60
CA ARG A 211 10.92 -35.30 -30.02
C ARG A 211 9.63 -35.83 -30.67
N PRO A 212 8.41 -35.56 -30.16
CA PRO A 212 7.15 -35.99 -30.79
C PRO A 212 6.80 -35.25 -32.09
N TYR A 213 7.22 -33.98 -32.23
CA TYR A 213 7.06 -33.22 -33.47
C TYR A 213 7.92 -33.82 -34.58
N PHE A 214 9.19 -34.10 -34.27
CA PHE A 214 10.11 -34.78 -35.18
C PHE A 214 9.58 -36.15 -35.62
N ARG A 215 9.06 -36.96 -34.68
CA ARG A 215 8.49 -38.29 -34.96
C ARG A 215 7.25 -38.27 -35.86
N ARG A 216 6.55 -37.13 -36.00
CA ARG A 216 5.40 -36.98 -36.91
C ARG A 216 5.79 -36.53 -38.32
N GLN A 217 6.95 -35.91 -38.50
CA GLN A 217 7.43 -35.41 -39.79
C GLN A 217 8.32 -36.40 -40.53
N THR A 218 9.13 -37.19 -39.83
CA THR A 218 9.95 -38.24 -40.44
C THR A 218 9.14 -39.52 -40.63
N ARG A 219 8.65 -39.77 -41.85
CA ARG A 219 8.04 -41.06 -42.20
C ARG A 219 9.02 -42.10 -42.75
N THR A 220 10.26 -41.73 -43.12
CA THR A 220 11.14 -42.67 -43.85
C THR A 220 12.64 -42.72 -43.49
N THR A 221 13.26 -41.79 -42.76
CA THR A 221 14.65 -41.99 -42.26
C THR A 221 14.94 -41.06 -41.06
N TRP A 222 15.71 -41.55 -40.08
CA TRP A 222 15.94 -40.86 -38.80
C TRP A 222 17.02 -39.77 -38.84
N GLU A 223 17.71 -39.60 -39.97
CA GLU A 223 18.96 -38.83 -40.05
C GLU A 223 18.80 -37.42 -40.63
N HIS A 224 17.84 -37.19 -41.55
CA HIS A 224 17.70 -35.92 -42.28
C HIS A 224 16.28 -35.35 -42.21
N LEU A 225 16.14 -34.05 -41.92
CA LEU A 225 14.87 -33.32 -41.92
C LEU A 225 14.83 -32.21 -42.98
N GLN A 226 13.84 -32.28 -43.87
CA GLN A 226 13.46 -31.15 -44.72
C GLN A 226 12.46 -30.23 -43.99
N LEU A 227 12.96 -29.14 -43.40
CA LEU A 227 12.11 -28.11 -42.81
C LEU A 227 11.65 -27.12 -43.88
N LYS A 228 10.50 -27.38 -44.53
CA LYS A 228 9.83 -26.37 -45.35
C LYS A 228 9.55 -25.13 -44.49
N SER A 229 9.84 -23.93 -45.02
CA SER A 229 9.71 -22.58 -44.41
C SER A 229 8.27 -22.19 -44.06
N SER A 230 7.57 -23.05 -43.33
CA SER A 230 6.17 -22.88 -43.00
C SER A 230 6.04 -22.09 -41.68
N LYS A 231 5.07 -21.18 -41.65
CA LYS A 231 4.59 -20.37 -40.50
C LYS A 231 4.42 -21.16 -39.17
N LYS A 232 4.42 -22.50 -39.21
CA LYS A 232 4.39 -23.39 -38.03
C LYS A 232 5.60 -23.22 -37.10
N HIS A 233 6.77 -22.82 -37.59
CA HIS A 233 7.97 -22.62 -36.75
C HIS A 233 7.80 -21.50 -35.70
N LEU A 234 7.09 -20.42 -36.05
CA LEU A 234 6.80 -19.33 -35.11
C LEU A 234 5.97 -19.79 -33.90
N THR A 235 5.05 -20.75 -34.10
CA THR A 235 4.19 -21.24 -33.02
C THR A 235 4.96 -22.02 -31.96
N THR A 236 6.17 -22.50 -32.30
CA THR A 236 7.03 -23.23 -31.38
C THR A 236 7.76 -22.27 -30.43
N CYS A 237 8.26 -21.13 -30.93
CA CYS A 237 8.82 -20.06 -30.10
C CYS A 237 7.77 -19.45 -29.15
N ASP A 238 6.49 -19.47 -29.55
CA ASP A 238 5.41 -19.03 -28.65
C ASP A 238 5.20 -19.95 -27.45
N ARG A 239 5.48 -21.26 -27.59
CA ARG A 239 5.44 -22.23 -26.50
C ARG A 239 6.68 -22.14 -25.59
N TYR A 240 7.82 -21.75 -26.16
CA TYR A 240 9.12 -21.67 -25.48
C TYR A 240 9.73 -20.27 -25.59
N PRO A 241 9.26 -19.31 -24.77
CA PRO A 241 9.79 -17.95 -24.77
C PRO A 241 11.31 -17.91 -24.53
N GLN A 242 11.89 -18.89 -23.83
CA GLN A 242 13.33 -19.02 -23.64
C GLN A 242 14.13 -19.18 -24.94
N VAL A 243 13.58 -19.93 -25.92
CA VAL A 243 14.26 -20.15 -27.19
C VAL A 243 14.22 -18.87 -28.02
N LYS A 244 13.11 -18.12 -27.93
CA LYS A 244 13.00 -16.80 -28.55
C LYS A 244 14.00 -15.80 -27.98
N LEU A 245 14.21 -15.80 -26.67
CA LEU A 245 15.20 -14.92 -26.03
C LEU A 245 16.63 -15.26 -26.45
N TYR A 246 16.97 -16.54 -26.52
CA TYR A 246 18.27 -16.98 -27.04
C TYR A 246 18.47 -16.53 -28.49
N LEU A 247 17.50 -16.78 -29.37
CA LEU A 247 17.55 -16.38 -30.77
C LEU A 247 17.74 -14.86 -30.91
N ASN A 248 16.99 -14.05 -30.14
CA ASN A 248 17.13 -12.60 -30.16
C ASN A 248 18.51 -12.13 -29.67
N ASN A 249 19.04 -12.70 -28.57
CA ASN A 249 20.38 -12.36 -28.06
C ASN A 249 21.48 -12.68 -29.08
N LYS A 250 21.29 -13.72 -29.88
CA LYS A 250 22.20 -14.15 -30.94
C LYS A 250 21.89 -13.52 -32.30
N GLN A 251 20.95 -12.57 -32.37
CA GLN A 251 20.47 -11.94 -33.61
C GLN A 251 19.99 -12.94 -34.69
N MET A 252 19.50 -14.10 -34.28
CA MET A 252 19.00 -15.14 -35.18
C MET A 252 17.51 -14.97 -35.48
N SER A 253 17.14 -15.12 -36.75
CA SER A 253 15.77 -14.89 -37.23
C SER A 253 14.85 -16.10 -37.01
N SER A 254 15.41 -17.32 -36.97
CA SER A 254 14.65 -18.57 -36.95
C SER A 254 15.36 -19.70 -36.21
N LEU A 255 14.58 -20.65 -35.71
CA LEU A 255 15.06 -21.93 -35.16
C LEU A 255 15.94 -22.72 -36.16
N VAL A 256 15.76 -22.48 -37.46
CA VAL A 256 16.52 -23.11 -38.54
C VAL A 256 17.95 -22.55 -38.64
N ASP A 257 18.21 -21.39 -38.02
CA ASP A 257 19.54 -20.77 -37.98
C ASP A 257 20.40 -21.31 -36.81
N LEU A 258 19.79 -21.97 -35.81
CA LEU A 258 20.53 -22.58 -34.68
C LEU A 258 21.65 -23.53 -35.12
N PRO A 259 21.48 -24.39 -36.15
CA PRO A 259 22.52 -25.32 -36.58
C PRO A 259 23.58 -24.67 -37.47
N LYS A 260 23.38 -23.43 -37.95
CA LYS A 260 24.39 -22.69 -38.73
C LYS A 260 25.55 -22.18 -37.85
N GLU A 261 25.36 -22.07 -36.54
CA GLU A 261 26.45 -21.69 -35.63
C GLU A 261 27.53 -22.78 -35.53
N SER A 262 27.23 -24.04 -35.91
CA SER A 262 28.22 -25.14 -35.92
C SER A 262 29.03 -25.24 -37.21
N LYS A 263 28.60 -24.59 -38.31
CA LYS A 263 29.28 -24.59 -39.60
C LYS A 263 29.24 -23.18 -40.20
N GLY A 264 30.40 -22.55 -40.29
CA GLY A 264 30.57 -21.24 -40.92
C GLY A 264 29.91 -21.13 -42.30
N ASP A 265 29.49 -19.91 -42.61
CA ASP A 265 28.73 -19.46 -43.79
C ASP A 265 28.97 -20.26 -45.09
N VAL A 266 28.12 -21.26 -45.39
CA VAL A 266 27.87 -21.69 -46.78
C VAL A 266 26.46 -22.26 -46.95
N ALA A 267 25.82 -21.86 -48.05
CA ALA A 267 24.63 -22.41 -48.73
C ALA A 267 23.22 -21.97 -48.25
N LYS A 268 22.70 -20.96 -48.96
CA LYS A 268 21.27 -20.70 -49.16
C LYS A 268 20.71 -21.77 -50.11
N GLU A 269 19.88 -22.66 -49.57
CA GLU A 269 18.71 -23.34 -50.19
C GLU A 269 18.55 -24.76 -49.63
N ALA A 270 17.36 -25.04 -49.09
CA ALA A 270 16.93 -26.31 -48.48
C ALA A 270 17.92 -26.95 -47.47
N ILE A 271 17.96 -26.42 -46.25
CA ILE A 271 18.77 -26.95 -45.16
C ILE A 271 18.17 -28.27 -44.67
N GLU A 272 18.81 -29.39 -45.01
CA GLU A 272 18.60 -30.66 -44.31
C GLU A 272 19.23 -30.57 -42.92
N LEU A 273 18.40 -30.62 -41.88
CA LEU A 273 18.87 -30.52 -40.50
C LEU A 273 19.10 -31.91 -39.88
N ASN A 274 20.34 -32.17 -39.45
CA ASN A 274 20.70 -33.36 -38.70
C ASN A 274 20.09 -33.29 -37.29
N VAL A 275 19.34 -34.34 -36.94
CA VAL A 275 18.60 -34.47 -35.67
C VAL A 275 19.52 -34.44 -34.44
N ALA A 276 20.73 -35.00 -34.56
CA ALA A 276 21.72 -35.02 -33.47
C ALA A 276 22.31 -33.62 -33.21
N GLU A 277 22.60 -32.87 -34.27
CA GLU A 277 23.12 -31.50 -34.19
C GLU A 277 22.08 -30.55 -33.59
N PHE A 278 20.82 -30.65 -34.04
CA PHE A 278 19.72 -29.85 -33.49
C PHE A 278 19.45 -30.14 -32.01
N LYS A 279 19.59 -31.41 -31.58
CA LYS A 279 19.53 -31.79 -30.16
C LYS A 279 20.65 -31.13 -29.35
N SER A 280 21.88 -31.11 -29.88
CA SER A 280 23.03 -30.48 -29.23
C SER A 280 22.81 -28.98 -29.05
N ALA A 281 22.39 -28.28 -30.12
CA ALA A 281 22.09 -26.85 -30.09
C ALA A 281 21.00 -26.51 -29.06
N LEU A 282 19.90 -27.27 -29.01
CA LEU A 282 18.87 -27.07 -27.97
C LEU A 282 19.38 -27.36 -26.56
N SER A 283 20.29 -28.32 -26.38
CA SER A 283 20.91 -28.58 -25.08
C SER A 283 21.80 -27.43 -24.62
N GLN A 284 22.46 -26.74 -25.56
CA GLN A 284 23.25 -25.54 -25.29
C GLN A 284 22.36 -24.33 -24.95
N VAL A 285 21.22 -24.18 -25.64
CA VAL A 285 20.19 -23.20 -25.24
C VAL A 285 19.69 -23.50 -23.82
N ASP A 286 19.45 -24.78 -23.53
CA ASP A 286 18.96 -25.19 -22.22
C ASP A 286 19.99 -24.93 -21.10
N SER A 287 21.29 -25.12 -21.36
CA SER A 287 22.35 -24.90 -20.36
C SER A 287 22.63 -23.42 -20.07
N GLN A 288 22.32 -22.53 -21.02
CA GLN A 288 22.47 -21.08 -20.84
C GLN A 288 21.28 -20.41 -20.15
N MET A 289 20.23 -21.17 -19.82
CA MET A 289 19.07 -20.61 -19.10
C MET A 289 19.42 -20.32 -17.65
N LYS A 290 19.35 -19.04 -17.29
CA LYS A 290 19.39 -18.60 -15.90
C LYS A 290 17.99 -18.72 -15.28
N ASN A 291 17.93 -19.24 -14.05
CA ASN A 291 16.72 -19.24 -13.27
C ASN A 291 16.24 -17.80 -13.01
N LEU A 292 14.93 -17.56 -13.04
CA LEU A 292 14.36 -16.26 -12.69
C LEU A 292 14.70 -15.94 -11.21
N PRO A 293 15.07 -14.69 -10.88
CA PRO A 293 15.48 -14.34 -9.53
C PRO A 293 14.32 -14.46 -8.52
N ALA A 294 14.63 -14.76 -7.26
CA ALA A 294 13.60 -14.91 -6.22
C ALA A 294 13.14 -13.54 -5.68
N THR A 295 12.35 -12.81 -6.48
CA THR A 295 11.87 -11.45 -6.13
C THR A 295 10.36 -11.39 -5.89
N ALA A 296 9.90 -10.39 -5.16
CA ALA A 296 8.46 -10.13 -4.98
C ALA A 296 7.75 -9.81 -6.31
N GLN A 297 8.46 -9.23 -7.27
CA GLN A 297 7.92 -9.04 -8.62
C GLN A 297 7.65 -10.40 -9.30
N LEU A 298 8.58 -11.33 -9.15
CA LEU A 298 8.46 -12.69 -9.70
C LEU A 298 7.51 -13.58 -8.93
N SER A 299 7.12 -13.24 -7.70
CA SER A 299 6.01 -13.92 -7.03
C SER A 299 4.65 -13.40 -7.51
N LYS A 300 4.49 -12.08 -7.69
CA LYS A 300 3.20 -11.45 -8.03
C LYS A 300 2.71 -11.77 -9.44
N VAL A 301 3.56 -11.63 -10.45
CA VAL A 301 3.13 -11.69 -11.87
C VAL A 301 2.63 -13.10 -12.26
N PRO A 302 3.31 -14.21 -11.90
CA PRO A 302 2.79 -15.55 -12.14
C PRO A 302 1.48 -15.83 -11.41
N ILE A 303 1.31 -15.35 -10.16
CA ILE A 303 0.06 -15.54 -9.40
C ILE A 303 -1.11 -14.87 -10.11
N LEU A 304 -0.93 -13.64 -10.62
CA LEU A 304 -1.97 -12.95 -11.38
C LEU A 304 -2.30 -13.69 -12.69
N HIS A 305 -1.29 -14.19 -13.40
CA HIS A 305 -1.50 -14.99 -14.61
C HIS A 305 -2.23 -16.30 -14.32
N LEU A 306 -1.88 -16.99 -13.23
CA LEU A 306 -2.53 -18.22 -12.82
C LEU A 306 -3.98 -17.96 -12.38
N ALA A 307 -4.24 -16.91 -11.61
CA ALA A 307 -5.59 -16.51 -11.22
C ALA A 307 -6.45 -16.18 -12.44
N ASP A 308 -5.90 -15.50 -13.44
CA ASP A 308 -6.55 -15.26 -14.73
C ASP A 308 -6.87 -16.57 -15.47
N CYS A 309 -5.93 -17.52 -15.49
CA CYS A 309 -6.18 -18.86 -16.04
C CYS A 309 -7.34 -19.57 -15.31
N PHE A 310 -7.42 -19.46 -13.98
CA PHE A 310 -8.53 -20.04 -13.21
C PHE A 310 -9.88 -19.37 -13.51
N ASN A 311 -9.91 -18.04 -13.55
CA ASN A 311 -11.12 -17.28 -13.84
C ASN A 311 -11.68 -17.58 -15.24
N ARG A 312 -10.80 -17.83 -16.21
CA ARG A 312 -11.16 -18.10 -17.61
C ARG A 312 -11.12 -19.59 -17.96
N MET A 313 -11.16 -20.48 -16.98
CA MET A 313 -10.94 -21.91 -17.24
C MET A 313 -12.02 -22.55 -18.12
N GLU A 314 -13.29 -22.18 -17.92
CA GLU A 314 -14.41 -22.67 -18.71
C GLU A 314 -14.39 -22.12 -20.14
N GLU A 315 -14.16 -20.80 -20.28
CA GLU A 315 -13.99 -20.14 -21.57
C GLU A 315 -12.83 -20.73 -22.37
N CYS A 316 -11.64 -20.85 -21.78
CA CYS A 316 -10.46 -21.40 -22.44
C CYS A 316 -10.53 -22.92 -22.70
N THR A 317 -11.50 -23.62 -22.10
CA THR A 317 -11.79 -25.02 -22.44
C THR A 317 -12.61 -25.12 -23.73
N THR A 318 -13.56 -24.20 -23.95
CA THR A 318 -14.36 -24.14 -25.18
C THR A 318 -13.63 -23.43 -26.33
N LYS A 319 -12.87 -22.38 -26.04
CA LYS A 319 -12.06 -21.58 -27.00
C LYS A 319 -10.60 -21.51 -26.56
N PRO A 320 -9.77 -22.51 -26.89
CA PRO A 320 -8.40 -22.59 -26.40
C PRO A 320 -7.46 -21.56 -27.04
N GLU A 321 -6.78 -20.77 -26.21
CA GLU A 321 -5.91 -19.65 -26.63
C GLU A 321 -4.44 -20.03 -26.82
N GLY A 322 -4.02 -21.15 -26.24
CA GLY A 322 -2.64 -21.60 -26.17
C GLY A 322 -2.09 -22.15 -27.50
N PRO A 323 -0.81 -22.55 -27.53
CA PRO A 323 -0.19 -23.13 -28.71
C PRO A 323 -0.78 -24.52 -29.07
N ILE A 324 -0.61 -24.95 -30.31
CA ILE A 324 -1.12 -26.24 -30.83
C ILE A 324 -0.47 -27.41 -30.09
N ARG A 325 -1.25 -28.41 -29.65
CA ARG A 325 -0.74 -29.62 -28.99
C ARG A 325 0.08 -30.47 -29.97
N PHE A 326 1.26 -30.94 -29.56
CA PHE A 326 2.10 -31.80 -30.41
C PHE A 326 1.70 -33.28 -30.36
N ARG A 327 1.07 -33.75 -29.27
CA ARG A 327 0.71 -35.15 -29.07
C ARG A 327 -0.75 -35.46 -29.37
N GLU A 328 -1.62 -34.46 -29.29
CA GLU A 328 -3.08 -34.57 -29.43
C GLU A 328 -3.58 -33.54 -30.46
N SER A 329 -4.81 -33.69 -30.94
CA SER A 329 -5.49 -32.65 -31.72
C SER A 329 -5.89 -31.48 -30.82
N GLY A 330 -6.01 -30.28 -31.40
CA GLY A 330 -6.41 -29.06 -30.68
C GLY A 330 -5.27 -28.24 -30.07
N ARG A 331 -5.63 -27.25 -29.26
CA ARG A 331 -4.70 -26.27 -28.67
C ARG A 331 -4.60 -26.43 -27.15
N HIS A 332 -3.54 -25.90 -26.55
CA HIS A 332 -3.52 -25.71 -25.10
C HIS A 332 -4.58 -24.68 -24.70
N ARG A 333 -5.18 -24.86 -23.52
CA ARG A 333 -6.22 -23.95 -23.01
C ARG A 333 -5.68 -22.52 -22.87
N PHE A 334 -4.50 -22.37 -22.27
CA PHE A 334 -3.90 -21.07 -21.98
C PHE A 334 -2.58 -20.84 -22.73
N ARG A 335 -2.22 -19.57 -22.93
CA ARG A 335 -0.88 -19.15 -23.36
C ARG A 335 0.14 -19.37 -22.23
N PRO A 336 1.41 -19.66 -22.54
CA PRO A 336 2.44 -19.82 -21.52
C PRO A 336 2.74 -18.49 -20.83
N PHE A 337 3.10 -18.58 -19.55
CA PHE A 337 3.55 -17.45 -18.75
C PHE A 337 4.77 -16.76 -19.40
N ARG A 338 4.76 -15.43 -19.42
CA ARG A 338 5.88 -14.61 -19.88
C ARG A 338 6.23 -13.59 -18.80
N TYR A 339 7.44 -13.71 -18.25
CA TYR A 339 7.94 -12.72 -17.32
C TYR A 339 8.35 -11.45 -18.07
N LYS A 340 7.92 -10.30 -17.52
CA LYS A 340 8.39 -8.98 -17.93
C LYS A 340 9.10 -8.35 -16.73
N HIS A 341 10.40 -8.11 -16.86
CA HIS A 341 11.16 -7.37 -15.87
C HIS A 341 10.72 -5.90 -15.88
N LEU A 342 10.56 -5.31 -14.70
CA LEU A 342 9.97 -3.97 -14.53
C LEU A 342 10.99 -2.99 -13.94
N GLY A 343 12.25 -3.43 -13.81
CA GLY A 343 13.29 -2.72 -13.11
C GLY A 343 13.44 -3.18 -11.68
N GLN A 344 14.40 -2.55 -11.00
CA GLN A 344 14.79 -2.82 -9.63
C GLN A 344 15.32 -1.53 -9.00
N PHE A 345 15.22 -1.40 -7.68
CA PHE A 345 15.71 -0.24 -6.95
C PHE A 345 16.25 -0.68 -5.59
N ALA A 346 17.21 0.07 -5.06
CA ALA A 346 17.83 -0.15 -3.76
C ALA A 346 18.10 1.21 -3.10
N PRO A 347 17.40 1.54 -2.00
CA PRO A 347 17.76 2.66 -1.13
C PRO A 347 19.17 2.51 -0.56
N LEU A 348 19.91 3.62 -0.52
CA LEU A 348 21.28 3.66 -0.02
C LEU A 348 21.45 4.51 1.25
N GLY A 349 20.38 5.00 1.85
CA GLY A 349 20.43 5.90 3.02
C GLY A 349 20.78 7.34 2.64
N GLY A 350 20.70 8.26 3.61
CA GLY A 350 20.94 9.69 3.42
C GLY A 350 20.09 10.31 2.30
N GLU A 351 18.81 9.91 2.22
CA GLU A 351 17.83 10.33 1.20
C GLU A 351 18.20 9.96 -0.27
N GLN A 352 19.15 9.05 -0.47
CA GLN A 352 19.59 8.58 -1.79
C GLN A 352 19.06 7.17 -2.11
N THR A 353 18.79 6.91 -3.39
CA THR A 353 18.31 5.61 -3.88
C THR A 353 18.79 5.38 -5.30
N GLU A 354 19.16 4.15 -5.59
CA GLU A 354 19.46 3.69 -6.94
C GLU A 354 18.26 3.01 -7.57
N ALA A 355 18.05 3.24 -8.86
CA ALA A 355 17.01 2.57 -9.63
C ALA A 355 17.52 2.24 -11.03
N GLN A 356 17.20 1.04 -11.50
CA GLN A 356 17.39 0.61 -12.88
C GLN A 356 16.04 0.25 -13.47
N LEU A 357 15.53 1.05 -14.41
CA LEU A 357 14.24 0.80 -15.05
C LEU A 357 14.41 0.24 -16.47
N PRO A 358 13.44 -0.55 -17.00
CA PRO A 358 13.55 -1.11 -18.34
C PRO A 358 13.50 0.01 -19.39
N GLY A 359 14.56 0.14 -20.18
CA GLY A 359 14.70 1.18 -21.21
C GLY A 359 15.75 2.23 -20.89
N ASP A 360 16.25 2.28 -19.65
CA ASP A 360 17.43 3.07 -19.28
C ASP A 360 18.68 2.37 -19.80
N TRP A 361 19.07 2.67 -21.04
CA TRP A 361 20.40 2.32 -21.56
C TRP A 361 21.22 3.59 -21.68
N VAL A 362 22.42 3.58 -21.09
CA VAL A 362 23.55 4.34 -21.62
C VAL A 362 23.81 3.78 -23.03
N ALA A 363 23.73 4.64 -24.03
CA ALA A 363 23.95 4.28 -25.42
C ALA A 363 25.32 3.60 -25.58
N LYS A 364 25.34 2.43 -26.21
CA LYS A 364 26.55 1.87 -26.83
C LYS A 364 26.48 2.15 -28.33
N ASP A 365 27.38 3.02 -28.76
CA ASP A 365 27.94 3.19 -30.10
C ASP A 365 26.98 3.31 -31.29
N GLU A 366 26.58 4.54 -31.61
CA GLU A 366 26.84 5.11 -32.94
C GLU A 366 27.31 6.57 -32.73
N GLY A 367 28.48 6.90 -33.29
CA GLY A 367 29.38 7.92 -32.77
C GLY A 367 28.82 9.35 -32.71
N PHE A 368 28.96 9.97 -31.54
CA PHE A 368 29.10 11.41 -31.34
C PHE A 368 29.96 11.65 -30.09
N GLU A 369 30.76 12.73 -30.13
CA GLU A 369 31.87 13.04 -29.21
C GLU A 369 31.50 13.09 -27.72
N VAL A 370 32.47 12.65 -26.91
CA VAL A 370 32.46 12.64 -25.44
C VAL A 370 32.70 14.06 -24.89
N PRO A 371 31.86 14.61 -24.00
CA PRO A 371 32.24 15.73 -23.14
C PRO A 371 32.91 15.23 -21.84
N PRO A 372 33.70 16.07 -21.13
CA PRO A 372 34.64 15.64 -20.09
C PRO A 372 33.95 15.10 -18.82
N PRO A 373 34.69 14.43 -17.91
CA PRO A 373 34.09 13.68 -16.81
C PRO A 373 33.48 14.62 -15.77
N GLY A 374 32.16 14.69 -15.77
CA GLY A 374 31.37 15.44 -14.80
C GLY A 374 29.94 14.91 -14.77
N GLU A 375 29.58 14.34 -13.62
CA GLU A 375 28.21 14.25 -13.10
C GLU A 375 27.11 13.69 -14.01
N TYR A 376 27.01 12.36 -14.20
CA TYR A 376 25.67 11.76 -14.39
C TYR A 376 25.59 10.34 -13.79
N ALA A 377 25.63 10.28 -12.46
CA ALA A 377 24.88 9.27 -11.72
C ALA A 377 23.56 9.94 -11.31
N VAL A 378 22.42 9.50 -11.84
CA VAL A 378 21.12 10.06 -11.44
C VAL A 378 20.78 9.53 -10.04
N GLY A 379 21.33 10.17 -9.02
CA GLY A 379 20.83 10.08 -7.65
C GLY A 379 19.45 10.74 -7.61
N MET A 380 18.38 9.94 -7.66
CA MET A 380 17.05 10.46 -7.41
C MET A 380 16.92 10.77 -5.91
N TYR A 381 16.82 12.05 -5.57
CA TYR A 381 16.35 12.49 -4.26
C TYR A 381 14.88 12.07 -4.10
N ILE A 382 14.61 11.14 -3.18
CA ILE A 382 13.25 10.67 -2.90
C ILE A 382 12.78 11.36 -1.61
N PRO A 383 11.87 12.35 -1.66
CA PRO A 383 11.33 12.95 -0.45
C PRO A 383 10.58 11.89 0.37
N GLU A 384 10.75 11.94 1.70
CA GLU A 384 10.08 11.08 2.68
C GLU A 384 8.63 10.76 2.29
N GLY A 385 8.38 9.52 1.82
CA GLY A 385 7.04 9.02 1.52
C GLY A 385 6.83 8.34 0.16
N SER A 386 7.86 8.10 -0.64
CA SER A 386 7.72 7.52 -1.99
C SER A 386 8.48 6.20 -2.19
N LYS A 387 8.27 5.20 -1.33
CA LYS A 387 8.62 3.80 -1.63
C LYS A 387 7.32 3.03 -1.95
N ALA A 388 7.22 2.48 -3.17
CA ALA A 388 6.17 1.58 -3.71
C ALA A 388 4.87 2.19 -4.32
N ARG A 389 4.91 2.60 -5.60
CA ARG A 389 3.70 2.60 -6.46
C ARG A 389 4.00 2.64 -7.97
N LEU A 390 4.34 1.49 -8.56
CA LEU A 390 4.34 1.35 -10.03
C LEU A 390 4.00 -0.08 -10.45
N CYS A 391 2.70 -0.37 -10.61
CA CYS A 391 2.22 -1.36 -11.57
C CYS A 391 0.68 -1.34 -11.65
N LEU A 392 0.16 -1.41 -12.87
CA LEU A 392 -1.22 -1.71 -13.29
C LEU A 392 -2.09 -0.51 -13.69
N GLN A 393 -2.01 -0.17 -14.97
CA GLN A 393 -3.07 0.48 -15.74
C GLN A 393 -3.09 -0.19 -17.11
N ASN A 394 -4.27 -0.66 -17.55
CA ASN A 394 -4.81 -0.59 -18.93
C ASN A 394 -5.89 -1.66 -19.19
N CYS A 395 -7.13 -1.22 -19.41
CA CYS A 395 -7.85 -1.32 -20.70
C CYS A 395 -9.37 -1.15 -20.50
N SER A 396 -9.94 -0.28 -21.33
CA SER A 396 -11.36 0.03 -21.55
C SER A 396 -11.80 -0.50 -22.92
N ILE A 397 -13.12 -0.68 -23.15
CA ILE A 397 -13.89 -0.26 -24.35
C ILE A 397 -15.39 -0.65 -24.21
N ILE A 398 -16.25 0.40 -24.17
CA ILE A 398 -17.52 0.69 -24.91
C ILE A 398 -18.53 -0.45 -25.20
N ASP A 399 -19.81 -0.30 -24.77
CA ASP A 399 -20.92 0.03 -25.71
C ASP A 399 -22.24 0.45 -25.01
N SER A 400 -23.00 1.18 -25.81
CA SER A 400 -24.20 1.98 -25.62
C SER A 400 -25.50 1.18 -25.77
N SER A 401 -26.52 1.56 -24.99
CA SER A 401 -27.97 1.51 -25.29
C SER A 401 -28.74 1.27 -23.99
N LEU A 402 -29.48 2.27 -23.52
CA LEU A 402 -30.74 2.11 -22.74
C LEU A 402 -31.31 3.48 -22.34
N GLY A 403 -31.56 4.31 -23.35
CA GLY A 403 -32.68 5.26 -23.25
C GLY A 403 -33.96 4.46 -23.42
N LYS A 404 -34.77 4.34 -22.35
CA LYS A 404 -36.24 4.09 -22.39
C LYS A 404 -36.91 3.82 -21.03
N ALA A 405 -36.22 3.90 -19.89
CA ALA A 405 -36.82 3.63 -18.57
C ALA A 405 -37.09 4.88 -17.70
N ALA A 406 -37.24 6.06 -18.30
CA ALA A 406 -37.30 7.34 -17.59
C ALA A 406 -38.70 7.93 -17.36
N LEU A 407 -39.78 7.14 -17.43
CA LEU A 407 -41.16 7.70 -17.40
C LEU A 407 -42.07 7.26 -16.23
N GLN A 408 -41.55 6.59 -15.20
CA GLN A 408 -42.38 6.13 -14.07
C GLN A 408 -42.18 6.92 -12.77
N THR A 409 -41.21 7.84 -12.71
CA THR A 409 -40.78 8.50 -11.45
C THR A 409 -41.47 9.83 -11.17
N GLU A 410 -42.23 10.36 -12.12
CA GLU A 410 -42.84 11.70 -12.02
C GLU A 410 -44.11 11.74 -11.14
N LEU A 411 -44.73 10.58 -10.86
CA LEU A 411 -46.01 10.54 -10.12
C LEU A 411 -45.87 10.56 -8.58
N VAL A 412 -44.71 10.25 -8.02
CA VAL A 412 -44.55 10.12 -6.55
C VAL A 412 -44.18 11.45 -5.87
N MET A 413 -43.67 12.42 -6.63
CA MET A 413 -43.17 13.70 -6.11
C MET A 413 -44.26 14.73 -5.76
N LYS A 414 -45.52 14.54 -6.19
CA LYS A 414 -46.59 15.54 -5.99
C LYS A 414 -47.32 15.44 -4.65
N GLN A 415 -47.13 14.38 -3.86
CA GLN A 415 -47.95 14.16 -2.65
C GLN A 415 -47.35 14.71 -1.33
N VAL A 416 -46.09 15.18 -1.33
CA VAL A 416 -45.32 15.39 -0.07
C VAL A 416 -45.11 16.89 0.29
N PHE A 417 -45.49 17.84 -0.56
CA PHE A 417 -45.08 19.25 -0.46
C PHE A 417 -46.04 20.23 0.26
N LEU A 418 -46.83 19.81 1.25
CA LEU A 418 -47.65 20.77 2.03
C LEU A 418 -47.31 20.75 3.53
N THR A 419 -46.71 21.86 3.99
CA THR A 419 -46.45 22.26 5.39
C THR A 419 -47.73 22.61 6.14
N PRO A 420 -47.74 22.57 7.50
CA PRO A 420 -47.65 23.84 8.25
C PRO A 420 -46.88 23.80 9.59
N THR A 421 -46.59 25.02 10.06
CA THR A 421 -45.79 25.50 11.19
C THR A 421 -46.50 25.56 12.57
N ALA A 422 -45.68 25.45 13.64
CA ALA A 422 -45.74 26.10 14.97
C ALA A 422 -46.90 25.86 15.98
N ARG A 423 -46.58 25.30 17.18
CA ARG A 423 -47.12 25.76 18.51
C ARG A 423 -46.45 25.13 19.77
N SER A 424 -45.63 25.95 20.44
CA SER A 424 -45.50 26.24 21.89
C SER A 424 -45.69 25.17 23.02
N LYS A 425 -44.56 24.81 23.64
CA LYS A 425 -44.14 25.07 25.06
C LYS A 425 -44.83 24.38 26.27
N LYS A 426 -45.64 23.32 26.10
CA LYS A 426 -46.11 22.49 27.25
C LYS A 426 -45.77 21.00 27.13
N ARG A 427 -44.75 20.67 26.32
CA ARG A 427 -44.51 19.32 25.78
C ARG A 427 -43.15 18.70 26.17
N THR A 428 -42.32 19.40 26.94
CA THR A 428 -40.90 19.07 27.15
C THR A 428 -40.62 17.75 27.88
N GLU A 429 -41.46 17.29 28.80
CA GLU A 429 -41.22 15.99 29.48
C GLU A 429 -41.79 14.78 28.70
N MET A 430 -42.84 15.00 27.90
CA MET A 430 -43.48 13.94 27.11
C MET A 430 -42.79 13.74 25.74
N GLU A 431 -42.17 14.80 25.20
CA GLU A 431 -41.39 14.75 23.95
C GLU A 431 -40.07 13.99 24.12
N ASP A 432 -39.37 14.10 25.25
CA ASP A 432 -38.03 13.53 25.42
C ASP A 432 -38.04 11.99 25.36
N ASN A 433 -39.04 11.37 25.98
CA ASN A 433 -39.27 9.92 25.90
C ASN A 433 -39.77 9.49 24.50
N SER A 434 -40.39 10.41 23.74
CA SER A 434 -40.85 10.15 22.36
C SER A 434 -39.72 10.26 21.34
N GLU A 435 -38.79 11.19 21.54
CA GLU A 435 -37.63 11.40 20.67
C GLU A 435 -36.61 10.27 20.87
N LEU A 436 -36.37 9.82 22.11
CA LEU A 436 -35.54 8.63 22.37
C LEU A 436 -36.11 7.37 21.71
N LYS A 437 -37.43 7.16 21.78
CA LYS A 437 -38.10 6.06 21.04
C LYS A 437 -37.91 6.21 19.53
N THR A 438 -37.97 7.43 19.01
CA THR A 438 -37.75 7.70 17.59
C THR A 438 -36.30 7.42 17.19
N PHE A 439 -35.32 7.85 17.99
CA PHE A 439 -33.91 7.54 17.83
C PHE A 439 -33.66 6.03 17.80
N ILE A 440 -34.23 5.28 18.76
CA ILE A 440 -34.12 3.82 18.79
C ILE A 440 -34.70 3.19 17.50
N LYS A 441 -35.89 3.62 17.06
CA LYS A 441 -36.51 3.16 15.81
C LYS A 441 -35.65 3.43 14.57
N ILE A 442 -35.04 4.61 14.49
CA ILE A 442 -34.13 5.00 13.40
C ILE A 442 -32.97 3.99 13.31
N TRP A 443 -32.31 3.71 14.44
CA TRP A 443 -31.17 2.79 14.47
C TRP A 443 -31.56 1.34 14.16
N PHE A 444 -32.71 0.86 14.65
CA PHE A 444 -33.23 -0.46 14.26
C PHE A 444 -33.52 -0.54 12.76
N THR A 445 -34.09 0.53 12.18
CA THR A 445 -34.38 0.58 10.74
C THR A 445 -33.10 0.60 9.90
N ALA A 446 -32.08 1.32 10.36
CA ALA A 446 -30.76 1.34 9.72
C ALA A 446 -30.09 -0.04 9.76
N ILE A 447 -30.13 -0.73 10.90
CA ILE A 447 -29.62 -2.11 11.03
C ILE A 447 -30.37 -3.06 10.10
N ALA A 448 -31.70 -3.00 10.05
CA ALA A 448 -32.51 -3.83 9.16
C ALA A 448 -32.19 -3.60 7.68
N SER A 449 -31.96 -2.33 7.28
CA SER A 449 -31.57 -1.98 5.92
C SER A 449 -30.17 -2.50 5.55
N LEU A 450 -29.26 -2.60 6.53
CA LEU A 450 -27.94 -3.19 6.30
C LEU A 450 -27.96 -4.72 6.28
N CYS A 451 -28.87 -5.36 7.04
CA CYS A 451 -29.15 -6.79 6.86
C CYS A 451 -29.61 -7.06 5.42
N TYR A 452 -30.50 -6.24 4.87
CA TYR A 452 -30.87 -6.32 3.45
C TYR A 452 -29.65 -6.18 2.54
N CYS A 453 -28.77 -5.18 2.77
CA CYS A 453 -27.55 -4.96 1.98
C CYS A 453 -26.61 -6.18 2.00
N TYR A 454 -26.51 -6.86 3.13
CA TYR A 454 -25.66 -8.03 3.32
C TYR A 454 -26.21 -9.27 2.60
N PHE A 455 -27.52 -9.53 2.67
CA PHE A 455 -28.12 -10.74 2.10
C PHE A 455 -28.46 -10.65 0.62
N ILE A 456 -28.70 -9.46 0.07
CA ILE A 456 -29.14 -9.30 -1.34
C ILE A 456 -28.06 -8.62 -2.19
N PRO A 457 -27.74 -7.31 -2.03
CA PRO A 457 -26.71 -6.64 -2.82
C PRO A 457 -25.32 -7.29 -2.80
N ASN A 458 -24.93 -7.95 -1.71
CA ASN A 458 -23.64 -8.64 -1.62
C ASN A 458 -23.48 -9.77 -2.66
N HIS A 459 -24.58 -10.43 -3.03
CA HIS A 459 -24.61 -11.49 -4.04
C HIS A 459 -24.77 -10.96 -5.47
N ILE A 460 -25.10 -9.67 -5.64
CA ILE A 460 -25.21 -9.03 -6.95
C ILE A 460 -23.81 -8.65 -7.45
N PRO A 461 -23.47 -8.86 -8.73
CA PRO A 461 -22.20 -8.41 -9.31
C PRO A 461 -21.96 -6.92 -9.05
N HIS A 462 -20.72 -6.58 -8.70
CA HIS A 462 -20.32 -5.19 -8.44
C HIS A 462 -20.47 -4.31 -9.69
N GLY A 463 -20.58 -3.00 -9.47
CA GLY A 463 -20.87 -2.00 -10.49
C GLY A 463 -22.30 -1.47 -10.38
N PHE A 464 -22.86 -1.04 -11.52
CA PHE A 464 -24.14 -0.33 -11.55
C PHE A 464 -25.34 -1.15 -11.02
N ARG A 465 -25.36 -2.47 -11.26
CA ARG A 465 -26.44 -3.35 -10.79
C ARG A 465 -26.52 -3.40 -9.26
N ARG A 466 -25.36 -3.48 -8.60
CA ARG A 466 -25.27 -3.41 -7.14
C ARG A 466 -25.60 -2.01 -6.61
N LEU A 467 -25.23 -0.95 -7.32
CA LEU A 467 -25.61 0.41 -6.94
C LEU A 467 -27.14 0.59 -6.98
N LEU A 468 -27.80 0.08 -8.01
CA LEU A 468 -29.26 0.20 -8.15
C LEU A 468 -30.01 -0.54 -7.02
N SER A 469 -29.53 -1.71 -6.60
CA SER A 469 -30.13 -2.42 -5.46
C SER A 469 -29.87 -1.75 -4.11
N LEU A 470 -28.83 -0.93 -4.00
CA LEU A 470 -28.52 -0.15 -2.79
C LEU A 470 -29.25 1.20 -2.74
N LEU A 471 -29.73 1.71 -3.87
CA LEU A 471 -30.39 3.02 -3.95
C LEU A 471 -31.55 3.21 -2.96
N PRO A 472 -32.46 2.23 -2.74
CA PRO A 472 -33.52 2.36 -1.75
C PRO A 472 -32.96 2.58 -0.34
N VAL A 473 -31.87 1.88 0.03
CA VAL A 473 -31.24 2.03 1.34
C VAL A 473 -30.55 3.38 1.47
N ILE A 474 -29.90 3.85 0.40
CA ILE A 474 -29.28 5.18 0.37
C ILE A 474 -30.32 6.27 0.63
N ILE A 475 -31.49 6.18 -0.03
CA ILE A 475 -32.62 7.10 0.18
C ILE A 475 -33.13 7.02 1.61
N VAL A 476 -33.32 5.82 2.15
CA VAL A 476 -33.74 5.61 3.54
C VAL A 476 -32.75 6.28 4.50
N PHE A 477 -31.45 6.15 4.29
CA PHE A 477 -30.43 6.79 5.12
C PHE A 477 -30.48 8.32 5.10
N PHE A 478 -30.88 8.94 3.97
CA PHE A 478 -31.17 10.38 3.93
C PHE A 478 -32.45 10.75 4.71
N LEU A 479 -33.50 9.93 4.65
CA LEU A 479 -34.78 10.26 5.28
C LEU A 479 -34.79 10.00 6.79
N LEU A 480 -34.04 9.01 7.27
CA LEU A 480 -34.07 8.53 8.64
C LEU A 480 -33.79 9.61 9.72
N PRO A 481 -32.82 10.53 9.57
CA PRO A 481 -32.55 11.55 10.58
C PRO A 481 -33.53 12.73 10.58
N LEU A 482 -34.43 12.84 9.61
CA LEU A 482 -35.39 13.96 9.50
C LEU A 482 -36.25 14.18 10.76
N PRO A 483 -36.73 13.15 11.47
CA PRO A 483 -37.57 13.34 12.65
C PRO A 483 -36.81 13.83 13.89
N LEU A 484 -35.47 13.75 13.91
CA LEU A 484 -34.67 14.18 15.06
C LEU A 484 -34.58 15.70 15.11
N THR A 485 -34.77 16.24 16.30
CA THR A 485 -34.71 17.67 16.58
C THR A 485 -33.53 18.02 17.49
N THR A 486 -33.19 17.16 18.45
CA THR A 486 -32.06 17.34 19.37
C THR A 486 -30.73 17.27 18.63
N ILE A 487 -29.88 18.29 18.80
CA ILE A 487 -28.62 18.45 18.05
C ILE A 487 -27.63 17.35 18.41
N HIS A 488 -27.49 17.02 19.70
CA HIS A 488 -26.53 16.01 20.15
C HIS A 488 -26.89 14.57 19.72
N LEU A 489 -28.17 14.29 19.43
CA LEU A 489 -28.62 13.01 18.86
C LEU A 489 -28.64 13.04 17.32
N ALA A 490 -29.09 14.13 16.73
CA ALA A 490 -29.19 14.30 15.29
C ALA A 490 -27.81 14.36 14.63
N GLY A 491 -26.87 15.13 15.19
CA GLY A 491 -25.54 15.35 14.61
C GLY A 491 -24.78 14.06 14.31
N PRO A 492 -24.55 13.19 15.31
CA PRO A 492 -23.90 11.89 15.09
C PRO A 492 -24.70 11.01 14.12
N THR A 493 -26.04 10.98 14.23
CA THR A 493 -26.90 10.17 13.36
C THR A 493 -26.80 10.60 11.89
N ILE A 494 -26.81 11.90 11.61
CA ILE A 494 -26.63 12.44 10.26
C ILE A 494 -25.22 12.11 9.77
N PHE A 495 -24.19 12.38 10.56
CA PHE A 495 -22.81 12.09 10.18
C PHE A 495 -22.61 10.60 9.86
N TYR A 496 -23.16 9.70 10.67
CA TYR A 496 -23.03 8.25 10.51
C TYR A 496 -23.84 7.69 9.34
N LEU A 497 -25.11 8.06 9.19
CA LEU A 497 -25.99 7.50 8.15
C LEU A 497 -25.85 8.24 6.82
N VAL A 498 -26.08 9.56 6.85
CA VAL A 498 -26.20 10.41 5.65
C VAL A 498 -24.86 10.54 4.95
N TRP A 499 -23.77 10.63 5.71
CA TRP A 499 -22.42 10.77 5.17
C TRP A 499 -21.66 9.45 5.13
N LEU A 500 -21.21 8.93 6.27
CA LEU A 500 -20.30 7.77 6.27
C LEU A 500 -20.96 6.53 5.67
N GLY A 501 -22.18 6.21 6.11
CA GLY A 501 -22.93 5.03 5.67
C GLY A 501 -23.17 5.04 4.16
N ASN A 502 -23.75 6.13 3.63
CA ASN A 502 -24.00 6.27 2.20
C ASN A 502 -22.72 6.20 1.35
N PHE A 503 -21.64 6.85 1.77
CA PHE A 503 -20.39 6.80 1.00
C PHE A 503 -19.74 5.41 1.07
N LYS A 504 -19.84 4.70 2.20
CA LYS A 504 -19.37 3.31 2.32
C LYS A 504 -20.21 2.36 1.47
N LEU A 505 -21.53 2.53 1.41
CA LEU A 505 -22.41 1.75 0.52
C LEU A 505 -22.13 2.05 -0.96
N LEU A 506 -21.85 3.31 -1.30
CA LEU A 506 -21.43 3.69 -2.65
C LEU A 506 -20.12 2.99 -3.05
N LEU A 507 -19.12 2.98 -2.17
CA LEU A 507 -17.88 2.24 -2.40
C LEU A 507 -18.11 0.73 -2.51
N PHE A 508 -18.96 0.16 -1.64
CA PHE A 508 -19.36 -1.25 -1.65
C PHE A 508 -20.03 -1.66 -2.98
N ALA A 509 -20.80 -0.76 -3.59
CA ALA A 509 -21.40 -0.97 -4.91
C ALA A 509 -20.34 -1.30 -5.98
N PHE A 510 -19.17 -0.64 -5.91
CA PHE A 510 -18.06 -0.82 -6.84
C PHE A 510 -16.94 -1.75 -6.33
N ASN A 511 -17.23 -2.54 -5.29
CA ASN A 511 -16.26 -3.44 -4.66
C ASN A 511 -15.00 -2.73 -4.12
N ARG A 512 -15.18 -1.49 -3.63
CA ARG A 512 -14.16 -0.65 -3.01
C ARG A 512 -14.52 -0.40 -1.55
N GLY A 513 -13.55 0.09 -0.77
CA GLY A 513 -13.77 0.50 0.61
C GLY A 513 -13.85 -0.67 1.60
N PRO A 514 -14.11 -0.37 2.89
CA PRO A 514 -13.93 -1.32 3.98
C PRO A 514 -14.99 -2.43 4.03
N LEU A 515 -16.12 -2.26 3.32
CA LEU A 515 -17.20 -3.26 3.25
C LEU A 515 -16.93 -4.38 2.23
N SER A 516 -15.92 -4.25 1.37
CA SER A 516 -15.60 -5.18 0.29
C SER A 516 -14.36 -6.05 0.58
N SER A 517 -14.18 -6.49 1.83
CA SER A 517 -13.03 -7.30 2.25
C SER A 517 -13.03 -8.71 1.66
N LYS A 518 -11.84 -9.31 1.56
CA LYS A 518 -11.64 -10.73 1.25
C LYS A 518 -10.82 -11.37 2.38
N PRO A 519 -11.35 -12.36 3.14
CA PRO A 519 -12.67 -13.00 3.04
C PRO A 519 -13.85 -12.05 3.35
N PRO A 520 -15.09 -12.40 2.96
CA PRO A 520 -16.28 -11.59 3.25
C PRO A 520 -16.49 -11.43 4.76
N LEU A 521 -16.88 -10.23 5.19
CA LEU A 521 -17.14 -9.91 6.59
C LEU A 521 -18.30 -10.74 7.15
N LYS A 522 -18.24 -11.08 8.44
CA LYS A 522 -19.42 -11.57 9.18
C LYS A 522 -20.48 -10.46 9.26
N LEU A 523 -21.76 -10.81 9.36
CA LEU A 523 -22.89 -9.87 9.41
C LEU A 523 -22.69 -8.72 10.42
N LEU A 524 -22.29 -9.05 11.66
CA LEU A 524 -22.08 -8.05 12.72
C LEU A 524 -20.96 -7.06 12.35
N ASN A 525 -19.88 -7.55 11.73
CA ASN A 525 -18.75 -6.73 11.30
C ASN A 525 -19.14 -5.85 10.11
N PHE A 526 -19.92 -6.38 9.17
CA PHE A 526 -20.46 -5.63 8.04
C PHE A 526 -21.32 -4.45 8.51
N ILE A 527 -22.28 -4.70 9.42
CA ILE A 527 -23.17 -3.67 9.97
C ILE A 527 -22.36 -2.61 10.74
N SER A 528 -21.43 -3.06 11.59
CA SER A 528 -20.61 -2.15 12.41
C SER A 528 -19.72 -1.25 11.55
N ILE A 529 -19.05 -1.81 10.54
CA ILE A 529 -18.21 -1.04 9.61
C ILE A 529 -19.06 -0.10 8.77
N ALA A 530 -20.28 -0.48 8.39
CA ALA A 530 -21.16 0.39 7.60
C ALA A 530 -21.66 1.59 8.40
N LEU A 531 -22.13 1.38 9.64
CA LEU A 531 -22.77 2.42 10.45
C LEU A 531 -21.78 3.33 11.18
N LEU A 532 -20.64 2.79 11.61
CA LEU A 532 -19.78 3.48 12.57
C LEU A 532 -18.47 3.92 11.94
N PRO A 533 -17.79 4.95 12.49
CA PRO A 533 -16.48 5.40 12.03
C PRO A 533 -15.37 4.42 12.46
N ILE A 534 -15.48 3.16 12.03
CA ILE A 534 -14.50 2.10 12.29
C ILE A 534 -13.84 1.73 10.98
N ASN A 535 -12.52 1.58 11.02
CA ASN A 535 -11.79 0.85 9.99
C ASN A 535 -11.14 -0.35 10.68
N PRO A 536 -11.26 -1.57 10.13
CA PRO A 536 -10.44 -2.67 10.59
C PRO A 536 -8.97 -2.35 10.31
N LYS A 537 -8.11 -2.38 11.33
CA LYS A 537 -6.68 -2.51 11.06
C LYS A 537 -6.49 -3.84 10.36
N HIS A 538 -6.01 -3.80 9.12
CA HIS A 538 -5.39 -4.98 8.54
C HIS A 538 -4.18 -5.31 9.41
N THR A 539 -4.05 -6.58 9.79
CA THR A 539 -2.91 -7.14 10.53
C THR A 539 -1.64 -6.98 9.70
N ASP A 540 -1.12 -5.77 9.64
CA ASP A 540 0.16 -5.36 9.05
C ASP A 540 0.35 -3.87 9.39
N ARG A 541 0.71 -3.61 10.66
CA ARG A 541 1.64 -2.55 11.11
C ARG A 541 1.48 -2.23 12.60
N ASP A 542 2.63 -2.34 13.27
CA ASP A 542 3.10 -1.56 14.41
C ASP A 542 2.29 -1.66 15.72
N LEU A 543 2.70 -2.63 16.54
CA LEU A 543 2.72 -2.48 18.00
C LEU A 543 3.78 -1.43 18.39
N ASP A 544 3.62 -0.19 17.92
CA ASP A 544 4.33 0.95 18.47
C ASP A 544 3.47 1.55 19.60
N SER A 545 4.05 1.48 20.80
CA SER A 545 3.74 2.28 21.99
C SER A 545 2.28 2.70 22.16
N VAL A 546 1.51 1.88 22.91
CA VAL A 546 0.37 2.42 23.65
C VAL A 546 0.95 3.34 24.73
N SER A 547 1.20 4.59 24.35
CA SER A 547 1.42 5.70 25.25
C SER A 547 0.34 5.68 26.34
N SER A 548 0.78 5.52 27.58
CA SER A 548 0.03 5.58 28.83
C SER A 548 -0.83 6.86 28.98
N HIS A 549 -0.64 7.87 28.12
CA HIS A 549 -1.23 9.21 28.27
C HIS A 549 -2.55 9.45 27.53
N LYS A 550 -3.01 8.56 26.63
CA LYS A 550 -4.24 8.78 25.84
C LYS A 550 -5.55 8.94 26.64
N PRO A 551 -5.83 8.18 27.72
CA PRO A 551 -7.06 8.39 28.49
C PRO A 551 -7.02 9.67 29.31
N ILE A 552 -5.83 10.06 29.81
CA ILE A 552 -5.63 11.31 30.57
C ILE A 552 -5.90 12.51 29.67
N LEU A 553 -5.38 12.51 28.45
CA LEU A 553 -5.62 13.59 27.49
C LEU A 553 -7.10 13.73 27.12
N LEU A 554 -7.82 12.61 26.98
CA LEU A 554 -9.26 12.63 26.73
C LEU A 554 -10.05 13.19 27.92
N ALA A 555 -9.67 12.83 29.14
CA ALA A 555 -10.26 13.38 30.36
C ALA A 555 -10.03 14.89 30.48
N VAL A 556 -8.82 15.37 30.16
CA VAL A 556 -8.51 16.80 30.10
C VAL A 556 -9.39 17.52 29.07
N LYS A 557 -9.57 16.95 27.88
CA LYS A 557 -10.46 17.52 26.84
C LYS A 557 -11.92 17.58 27.28
N ALA A 558 -12.41 16.54 27.93
CA ALA A 558 -13.76 16.52 28.50
C ALA A 558 -13.92 17.58 29.60
N LEU A 559 -12.91 17.75 30.46
CA LEU A 559 -12.87 18.79 31.49
C LEU A 559 -12.90 20.20 30.86
N ILE A 560 -12.09 20.45 29.82
CA ILE A 560 -12.09 21.73 29.11
C ILE A 560 -13.46 22.02 28.50
N LEU A 561 -14.10 21.01 27.87
CA LEU A 561 -15.45 21.17 27.33
C LEU A 561 -16.46 21.50 28.43
N ALA A 562 -16.39 20.82 29.58
CA ALA A 562 -17.24 21.12 30.73
C ALA A 562 -17.04 22.55 31.25
N LEU A 563 -15.78 23.02 31.33
CA LEU A 563 -15.46 24.40 31.72
C LEU A 563 -16.03 25.41 30.71
N ILE A 564 -15.95 25.13 29.40
CA ILE A 564 -16.57 25.97 28.36
C ILE A 564 -18.09 26.02 28.52
N VAL A 565 -18.73 24.87 28.81
CA VAL A 565 -20.18 24.79 29.05
C VAL A 565 -20.59 25.63 30.26
N VAL A 566 -19.80 25.60 31.34
CA VAL A 566 -20.02 26.46 32.52
C VAL A 566 -19.79 27.92 32.15
N ALA A 567 -18.76 28.24 31.36
CA ALA A 567 -18.47 29.60 30.92
C ALA A 567 -19.62 30.20 30.07
N TYR A 568 -20.37 29.40 29.32
CA TYR A 568 -21.56 29.87 28.60
C TYR A 568 -22.68 30.38 29.53
N GLN A 569 -22.68 30.03 30.82
CA GLN A 569 -23.61 30.62 31.79
C GLN A 569 -23.32 32.12 32.02
N TYR A 570 -22.08 32.54 31.80
CA TYR A 570 -21.60 33.91 31.95
C TYR A 570 -21.42 34.61 30.59
N ARG A 571 -22.02 34.09 29.51
CA ARG A 571 -21.80 34.57 28.14
C ARG A 571 -22.06 36.08 27.98
N ASP A 572 -23.04 36.62 28.73
CA ASP A 572 -23.45 38.02 28.61
C ASP A 572 -22.34 38.97 29.14
N ASN A 573 -21.40 38.46 29.93
CA ASN A 573 -20.25 39.19 30.47
C ASN A 573 -18.95 38.98 29.68
N LEU A 574 -18.96 38.13 28.64
CA LEU A 574 -17.76 37.78 27.87
C LEU A 574 -17.64 38.61 26.59
N HIS A 575 -16.40 38.97 26.23
CA HIS A 575 -16.15 39.68 24.99
C HIS A 575 -16.55 38.81 23.76
N PRO A 576 -17.17 39.37 22.70
CA PRO A 576 -17.66 38.60 21.55
C PRO A 576 -16.61 37.69 20.89
N ASN A 577 -15.36 38.14 20.75
CA ASN A 577 -14.26 37.33 20.20
C ASN A 577 -13.90 36.12 21.08
N VAL A 578 -14.09 36.21 22.40
CA VAL A 578 -13.86 35.10 23.33
C VAL A 578 -14.95 34.05 23.17
N ILE A 579 -16.21 34.49 23.06
CA ILE A 579 -17.37 33.61 22.82
C ILE A 579 -17.18 32.84 21.51
N LEU A 580 -16.72 33.53 20.47
CA LEU A 580 -16.41 32.93 19.18
C LEU A 580 -15.29 31.88 19.26
N GLY A 581 -14.24 32.16 20.03
CA GLY A 581 -13.20 31.19 20.35
C GLY A 581 -13.76 29.96 21.08
N PHE A 582 -14.67 30.15 22.04
CA PHE A 582 -15.36 29.06 22.72
C PHE A 582 -16.23 28.24 21.77
N TYR A 583 -16.88 28.84 20.78
CA TYR A 583 -17.61 28.09 19.75
C TYR A 583 -16.67 27.21 18.91
N CYS A 584 -15.53 27.74 18.46
CA CYS A 584 -14.53 26.95 17.74
C CYS A 584 -14.03 25.76 18.58
N CYS A 585 -13.70 26.00 19.85
CA CYS A 585 -13.27 24.94 20.77
C CYS A 585 -14.38 23.91 21.03
N ASN A 586 -15.63 24.36 21.22
CA ASN A 586 -16.77 23.49 21.45
C ASN A 586 -17.02 22.56 20.26
N VAL A 587 -17.02 23.08 19.03
CA VAL A 587 -17.15 22.25 17.82
C VAL A 587 -16.05 21.21 17.74
N TYR A 588 -14.79 21.59 17.96
CA TYR A 588 -13.65 20.67 17.91
C TYR A 588 -13.73 19.59 18.99
N LEU A 589 -13.89 19.98 20.26
CA LEU A 589 -13.93 19.06 21.40
C LEU A 589 -15.18 18.17 21.36
N GLY A 590 -16.32 18.72 20.96
CA GLY A 590 -17.58 17.98 20.83
C GLY A 590 -17.49 16.87 19.78
N VAL A 591 -16.97 17.19 18.59
CA VAL A 591 -16.73 16.18 17.55
C VAL A 591 -15.74 15.12 18.06
N GLU A 592 -14.62 15.51 18.66
CA GLU A 592 -13.64 14.55 19.16
C GLU A 592 -14.22 13.62 20.24
N LEU A 593 -15.00 14.15 21.19
CA LEU A 593 -15.58 13.39 22.30
C LEU A 593 -16.67 12.42 21.83
N VAL A 594 -17.59 12.86 20.96
CA VAL A 594 -18.63 11.99 20.37
C VAL A 594 -18.01 10.78 19.67
N LEU A 595 -16.97 11.05 18.89
CA LEU A 595 -16.22 10.07 18.14
C LEU A 595 -15.44 9.10 19.06
N ALA A 596 -14.87 9.61 20.15
CA ALA A 596 -14.19 8.79 21.17
C ALA A 596 -15.17 7.90 21.96
N ILE A 597 -16.34 8.42 22.35
CA ILE A 597 -17.41 7.67 23.01
C ILE A 597 -17.88 6.52 22.10
N THR A 598 -18.12 6.83 20.83
CA THR A 598 -18.52 5.82 19.84
C THR A 598 -17.46 4.73 19.71
N ALA A 599 -16.18 5.09 19.65
CA ALA A 599 -15.08 4.14 19.61
C ALA A 599 -15.02 3.25 20.87
N PHE A 600 -15.26 3.81 22.06
CA PHE A 600 -15.30 3.06 23.31
C PHE A 600 -16.41 2.00 23.30
N PHE A 601 -17.64 2.37 22.94
CA PHE A 601 -18.77 1.43 22.85
C PHE A 601 -18.53 0.31 21.84
N VAL A 602 -17.93 0.64 20.70
CA VAL A 602 -17.56 -0.36 19.68
C VAL A 602 -16.58 -1.39 20.23
N ARG A 603 -15.52 -0.95 20.93
CA ARG A 603 -14.54 -1.85 21.54
C ARG A 603 -15.19 -2.78 22.57
N PHE A 604 -16.15 -2.25 23.34
CA PHE A 604 -16.89 -3.01 24.32
C PHE A 604 -17.79 -4.09 23.68
N ILE A 605 -18.55 -3.73 22.63
CA ILE A 605 -19.50 -4.63 21.96
C ILE A 605 -18.81 -5.68 21.09
N LEU A 606 -17.75 -5.31 20.34
CA LEU A 606 -17.10 -6.18 19.37
C LEU A 606 -15.92 -7.00 19.92
N ARG A 607 -15.76 -7.09 21.25
CA ARG A 607 -14.72 -7.86 21.98
C ARG A 607 -13.44 -8.12 21.16
N PHE A 608 -12.52 -7.15 21.20
CA PHE A 608 -11.10 -7.26 20.82
C PHE A 608 -10.69 -7.44 19.34
N ASP A 609 -11.60 -7.57 18.36
CA ASP A 609 -11.19 -7.82 16.96
C ASP A 609 -10.81 -6.57 16.13
N PHE A 610 -10.99 -5.35 16.63
CA PHE A 610 -10.73 -4.12 15.87
C PHE A 610 -9.94 -3.06 16.66
N GLU A 611 -8.71 -2.78 16.24
CA GLU A 611 -8.01 -1.57 16.66
C GLU A 611 -8.59 -0.35 15.95
N ILE A 612 -9.31 0.47 16.71
CA ILE A 612 -9.90 1.72 16.18
C ILE A 612 -8.81 2.78 16.10
N GLU A 613 -8.54 3.25 14.90
CA GLU A 613 -7.59 4.33 14.64
C GLU A 613 -8.10 5.67 15.20
N PRO A 614 -7.22 6.52 15.78
CA PRO A 614 -7.61 7.85 16.23
C PRO A 614 -8.25 8.66 15.10
N GLN A 615 -9.36 9.33 15.40
CA GLN A 615 -10.14 10.02 14.37
C GLN A 615 -9.53 11.37 13.95
N SER A 616 -8.75 11.98 14.84
CA SER A 616 -7.94 13.17 14.59
C SER A 616 -6.54 12.98 15.18
N ASN A 617 -5.53 13.56 14.53
CA ASN A 617 -4.14 13.55 14.98
C ASN A 617 -3.67 14.97 15.28
N GLU A 618 -4.06 15.49 16.46
CA GLU A 618 -3.63 16.79 16.99
C GLU A 618 -3.62 17.91 15.93
N PRO A 619 -4.80 18.37 15.48
CA PRO A 619 -4.94 19.30 14.35
C PRO A 619 -4.32 20.67 14.61
N TYR A 620 -4.19 21.08 15.86
CA TYR A 620 -3.53 22.33 16.27
C TYR A 620 -2.01 22.31 16.04
N LEU A 621 -1.39 21.15 15.80
CA LEU A 621 0.03 21.02 15.42
C LEU A 621 0.24 20.98 13.90
N ALA A 622 -0.78 21.31 13.11
CA ALA A 622 -0.69 21.33 11.66
C ALA A 622 0.34 22.35 11.19
N SER A 623 1.22 21.93 10.29
CA SER A 623 2.26 22.79 9.70
C SER A 623 1.81 23.49 8.41
N SER A 624 0.72 23.04 7.80
CA SER A 624 0.19 23.55 6.53
C SER A 624 -1.27 23.12 6.33
N LEU A 625 -2.00 23.69 5.37
CA LEU A 625 -3.39 23.29 5.10
C LEU A 625 -3.46 21.86 4.58
N GLN A 626 -2.50 21.47 3.74
CA GLN A 626 -2.36 20.09 3.30
C GLN A 626 -2.17 19.11 4.47
N ASP A 627 -1.34 19.47 5.45
CA ASP A 627 -1.10 18.67 6.67
C ASP A 627 -2.36 18.61 7.56
N PHE A 628 -3.02 19.75 7.75
CA PHE A 628 -4.26 19.86 8.52
C PHE A 628 -5.35 18.93 7.97
N TRP A 629 -5.76 19.12 6.71
CA TRP A 629 -6.87 18.37 6.11
C TRP A 629 -6.51 16.94 5.72
N GLY A 630 -5.24 16.70 5.36
CA GLY A 630 -4.79 15.41 4.85
C GLY A 630 -4.40 14.39 5.92
N ARG A 631 -3.85 14.86 7.06
CA ARG A 631 -3.19 13.99 8.04
C ARG A 631 -3.63 14.20 9.49
N ARG A 632 -4.37 15.26 9.81
CA ARG A 632 -4.67 15.62 11.20
C ARG A 632 -6.14 15.79 11.52
N TRP A 633 -6.93 16.34 10.60
CA TRP A 633 -8.36 16.56 10.76
C TRP A 633 -9.17 15.39 10.18
N ASN A 634 -10.05 14.81 10.99
CA ASN A 634 -11.04 13.79 10.63
C ASN A 634 -10.57 12.77 9.56
N LEU A 635 -9.64 11.89 9.97
CA LEU A 635 -9.00 10.91 9.09
C LEU A 635 -10.00 9.94 8.43
N MET A 636 -11.14 9.70 9.08
CA MET A 636 -12.22 8.87 8.52
C MET A 636 -12.81 9.50 7.26
N VAL A 637 -13.14 10.80 7.30
CA VAL A 637 -13.69 11.52 6.15
C VAL A 637 -12.69 11.54 5.00
N THR A 638 -11.42 11.85 5.27
CA THR A 638 -10.35 11.86 4.25
C THR A 638 -10.20 10.50 3.56
N ARG A 639 -10.30 9.39 4.32
CA ARG A 639 -10.21 8.02 3.78
C ARG A 639 -11.40 7.58 2.96
N ILE A 640 -12.56 8.15 3.21
CA ILE A 640 -13.77 7.85 2.44
C ILE A 640 -13.80 8.73 1.18
N LEU A 641 -13.52 10.02 1.32
CA LEU A 641 -13.53 10.95 0.19
C LEU A 641 -12.42 10.66 -0.83
N ARG A 642 -11.28 10.11 -0.41
CA ARG A 642 -10.19 9.76 -1.33
C ARG A 642 -10.61 8.75 -2.42
N PRO A 643 -11.07 7.53 -2.09
CA PRO A 643 -11.53 6.56 -3.08
C PRO A 643 -12.88 6.92 -3.72
N THR A 644 -13.72 7.73 -3.07
CA THR A 644 -15.04 8.12 -3.59
C THR A 644 -14.98 9.28 -4.58
N VAL A 645 -14.08 10.25 -4.36
CA VAL A 645 -14.03 11.50 -5.14
C VAL A 645 -12.65 11.74 -5.71
N TYR A 646 -11.62 11.83 -4.86
CA TYR A 646 -10.28 12.25 -5.28
C TYR A 646 -9.68 11.34 -6.37
N ASP A 647 -9.62 10.03 -6.11
CA ASP A 647 -9.01 9.07 -7.02
C ASP A 647 -9.80 8.97 -8.35
N PRO A 648 -11.15 8.85 -8.35
CA PRO A 648 -11.94 8.88 -9.58
C PRO A 648 -11.76 10.16 -10.41
N VAL A 649 -11.83 11.35 -9.78
CA VAL A 649 -11.66 12.63 -10.49
C VAL A 649 -10.26 12.74 -11.09
N ARG A 650 -9.23 12.33 -10.33
CA ARG A 650 -7.85 12.31 -10.84
C ARG A 650 -7.70 11.33 -12.00
N GLU A 651 -8.27 10.13 -11.91
CA GLU A 651 -8.19 9.10 -12.95
C GLU A 651 -8.85 9.56 -14.26
N VAL A 652 -10.01 10.22 -14.18
CA VAL A 652 -10.73 10.76 -15.36
C VAL A 652 -9.99 11.93 -16.01
N LEU A 653 -9.37 12.81 -15.21
CA LEU A 653 -8.69 14.01 -15.73
C LEU A 653 -7.23 13.77 -16.15
N SER A 654 -6.60 12.68 -15.69
CA SER A 654 -5.20 12.39 -16.00
C SER A 654 -4.89 12.24 -17.51
N PRO A 655 -5.77 11.63 -18.34
CA PRO A 655 -5.59 11.60 -19.80
C PRO A 655 -5.69 12.97 -20.47
N VAL A 656 -6.46 13.91 -19.90
CA VAL A 656 -6.77 15.20 -20.52
C VAL A 656 -5.74 16.28 -20.17
N ILE A 657 -5.37 16.38 -18.89
CA ILE A 657 -4.53 17.48 -18.35
C ILE A 657 -3.15 16.97 -17.87
N GLY A 658 -2.92 15.66 -17.98
CA GLY A 658 -1.69 15.00 -17.52
C GLY A 658 -1.72 14.65 -16.02
N LYS A 659 -0.94 13.62 -15.66
CA LYS A 659 -0.90 13.03 -14.29
C LYS A 659 -0.45 14.01 -13.19
N THR A 660 0.26 15.07 -13.56
CA THR A 660 0.75 16.09 -12.62
C THR A 660 -0.36 17.07 -12.26
N TRP A 661 -1.04 17.62 -13.26
CA TRP A 661 -2.02 18.68 -13.08
C TRP A 661 -3.40 18.16 -12.70
N SER A 662 -3.71 16.88 -12.96
CA SER A 662 -4.96 16.24 -12.56
C SER A 662 -5.18 16.17 -11.03
N ARG A 663 -4.12 16.36 -10.24
CA ARG A 663 -4.20 16.40 -8.77
C ARG A 663 -4.97 17.62 -8.26
N MET A 664 -4.81 18.78 -8.88
CA MET A 664 -5.41 20.04 -8.43
C MET A 664 -6.94 20.02 -8.52
N PRO A 665 -7.57 19.72 -9.67
CA PRO A 665 -9.02 19.61 -9.74
C PRO A 665 -9.55 18.46 -8.88
N ALA A 666 -8.77 17.39 -8.66
CA ALA A 666 -9.17 16.32 -7.73
C ALA A 666 -9.21 16.78 -6.26
N ILE A 667 -8.25 17.61 -5.81
CA ILE A 667 -8.29 18.24 -4.48
C ILE A 667 -9.54 19.12 -4.38
N VAL A 668 -9.73 20.04 -5.32
CA VAL A 668 -10.88 20.98 -5.29
C VAL A 668 -12.21 20.22 -5.29
N ALA A 669 -12.38 19.22 -6.16
CA ALA A 669 -13.59 18.39 -6.19
C ALA A 669 -13.85 17.66 -4.86
N THR A 670 -12.80 17.19 -4.19
CA THR A 670 -12.92 16.54 -2.87
C THR A 670 -13.46 17.51 -1.83
N PHE A 671 -12.96 18.75 -1.81
CA PHE A 671 -13.44 19.80 -0.92
C PHE A 671 -14.85 20.27 -1.27
N VAL A 672 -15.21 20.37 -2.55
CA VAL A 672 -16.59 20.69 -2.99
C VAL A 672 -17.58 19.66 -2.45
N VAL A 673 -17.30 18.36 -2.62
CA VAL A 673 -18.17 17.30 -2.10
C VAL A 673 -18.26 17.34 -0.58
N SER A 674 -17.15 17.62 0.12
CA SER A 674 -17.17 17.86 1.57
C SER A 674 -18.04 19.05 1.95
N GLY A 675 -17.95 20.16 1.22
CA GLY A 675 -18.75 21.36 1.43
C GLY A 675 -20.25 21.11 1.27
N LEU A 676 -20.64 20.41 0.20
CA LEU A 676 -22.04 20.01 -0.03
C LEU A 676 -22.59 19.14 1.10
N MET A 677 -21.78 18.22 1.64
CA MET A 677 -22.20 17.38 2.77
C MET A 677 -22.37 18.19 4.05
N HIS A 678 -21.52 19.18 4.31
CA HIS A 678 -21.69 20.07 5.47
C HIS A 678 -22.89 21.01 5.30
N GLU A 679 -23.11 21.55 4.10
CA GLU A 679 -24.30 22.33 3.79
C GLU A 679 -25.58 21.52 4.06
N LEU A 680 -25.57 20.24 3.67
CA LEU A 680 -26.66 19.31 3.97
C LEU A 680 -26.82 19.09 5.48
N ILE A 681 -25.75 18.87 6.24
CA ILE A 681 -25.79 18.75 7.71
C ILE A 681 -26.40 20.01 8.34
N TYR A 682 -26.00 21.19 7.88
CA TYR A 682 -26.52 22.47 8.36
C TYR A 682 -28.00 22.61 8.04
N TRP A 683 -28.44 22.14 6.88
CA TRP A 683 -29.86 22.07 6.54
C TRP A 683 -30.64 21.16 7.50
N TYR A 684 -30.07 20.02 7.94
CA TYR A 684 -30.73 19.19 8.97
C TYR A 684 -30.85 19.91 10.32
N PHE A 685 -29.83 20.65 10.74
CA PHE A 685 -29.86 21.38 12.02
C PHE A 685 -30.79 22.59 11.99
N THR A 686 -30.77 23.36 10.91
CA THR A 686 -31.49 24.63 10.81
C THR A 686 -32.90 24.48 10.24
N ARG A 687 -33.13 23.49 9.35
CA ARG A 687 -34.32 23.38 8.49
C ARG A 687 -34.56 24.60 7.60
N VAL A 688 -33.53 25.41 7.38
CA VAL A 688 -33.55 26.60 6.53
C VAL A 688 -32.82 26.30 5.23
N ARG A 689 -33.19 26.98 4.14
CA ARG A 689 -32.54 26.83 2.83
C ARG A 689 -31.02 27.05 2.93
N PRO A 690 -30.23 26.28 2.16
CA PRO A 690 -28.77 26.39 2.17
C PRO A 690 -28.34 27.79 1.71
N THR A 691 -27.34 28.34 2.40
CA THR A 691 -26.77 29.67 2.13
C THR A 691 -25.51 29.59 1.28
N TRP A 692 -24.93 28.38 1.17
CA TRP A 692 -23.68 28.11 0.47
C TRP A 692 -22.43 28.71 1.13
N GLU A 693 -22.56 29.42 2.26
CA GLU A 693 -21.45 29.98 3.04
C GLU A 693 -20.47 28.86 3.46
N VAL A 694 -21.00 27.77 4.01
CA VAL A 694 -20.22 26.61 4.46
C VAL A 694 -19.59 25.87 3.28
N THR A 695 -20.30 25.75 2.15
CA THR A 695 -19.72 25.18 0.94
C THR A 695 -18.50 26.00 0.48
N TRP A 696 -18.60 27.32 0.49
CA TRP A 696 -17.50 28.21 0.15
C TRP A 696 -16.31 28.10 1.11
N PHE A 697 -16.54 27.90 2.41
CA PHE A 697 -15.45 27.60 3.37
C PHE A 697 -14.58 26.43 2.86
N PHE A 698 -15.19 25.31 2.48
CA PHE A 698 -14.43 24.17 1.96
C PHE A 698 -13.83 24.43 0.59
N VAL A 699 -14.52 25.12 -0.32
CA VAL A 699 -13.99 25.44 -1.65
C VAL A 699 -12.74 26.31 -1.56
N VAL A 700 -12.76 27.37 -0.75
CA VAL A 700 -11.60 28.24 -0.51
C VAL A 700 -10.43 27.41 0.04
N HIS A 701 -10.68 26.55 1.03
CA HIS A 701 -9.65 25.68 1.58
C HIS A 701 -9.11 24.68 0.56
N GLY A 702 -9.96 24.14 -0.31
CA GLY A 702 -9.56 23.23 -1.38
C GLY A 702 -8.67 23.91 -2.42
N VAL A 703 -9.03 25.13 -2.83
CA VAL A 703 -8.21 25.95 -3.74
C VAL A 703 -6.88 26.31 -3.10
N CYS A 704 -6.88 26.81 -1.86
CA CYS A 704 -5.64 27.14 -1.14
C CYS A 704 -4.74 25.90 -0.97
N THR A 705 -5.32 24.74 -0.64
CA THR A 705 -4.56 23.49 -0.52
C THR A 705 -4.00 23.04 -1.88
N ALA A 706 -4.75 23.19 -2.97
CA ALA A 706 -4.26 22.88 -4.32
C ALA A 706 -3.11 23.82 -4.72
N VAL A 707 -3.25 25.13 -4.49
CA VAL A 707 -2.20 26.12 -4.71
C VAL A 707 -0.97 25.80 -3.88
N GLU A 708 -1.13 25.47 -2.61
CA GLU A 708 -0.03 25.08 -1.72
C GLU A 708 0.74 23.87 -2.29
N VAL A 709 0.05 22.83 -2.77
CA VAL A 709 0.67 21.67 -3.41
C VAL A 709 1.39 22.03 -4.71
N ALA A 710 0.85 22.97 -5.49
CA ALA A 710 1.48 23.46 -6.72
C ALA A 710 2.75 24.26 -6.42
N VAL A 711 2.68 25.20 -5.47
CA VAL A 711 3.82 26.05 -5.06
C VAL A 711 4.94 25.20 -4.48
N LYS A 712 4.63 24.26 -3.57
CA LYS A 712 5.63 23.34 -3.01
C LYS A 712 6.37 22.55 -4.08
N LYS A 713 5.70 22.25 -5.19
CA LYS A 713 6.29 21.53 -6.32
C LYS A 713 7.17 22.42 -7.21
N VAL A 714 6.81 23.69 -7.41
CA VAL A 714 7.59 24.64 -8.24
C VAL A 714 8.84 25.12 -7.51
N VAL A 715 8.74 25.32 -6.20
CA VAL A 715 9.82 25.93 -5.39
C VAL A 715 10.90 24.92 -4.96
N ASP A 716 10.71 23.63 -5.25
CA ASP A 716 11.67 22.54 -5.03
C ASP A 716 12.35 22.56 -3.64
N GLY A 717 11.56 22.89 -2.61
CA GLY A 717 12.03 22.94 -1.22
C GLY A 717 12.92 24.14 -0.83
N ARG A 718 13.20 25.09 -1.74
CA ARG A 718 14.11 26.23 -1.47
C ARG A 718 13.60 27.26 -0.45
N LEU A 719 12.29 27.35 -0.24
CA LEU A 719 11.65 28.19 0.78
C LEU A 719 10.85 27.32 1.74
N ARG A 720 11.48 26.88 2.84
CA ARG A 720 10.79 26.24 3.97
C ARG A 720 10.66 27.24 5.12
N LEU A 721 9.44 27.69 5.39
CA LEU A 721 9.14 28.45 6.60
C LEU A 721 9.32 27.58 7.85
N HIS A 722 9.83 28.18 8.93
CA HIS A 722 9.98 27.48 10.21
C HIS A 722 8.63 26.94 10.69
N ARG A 723 8.63 25.71 11.23
CA ARG A 723 7.41 24.97 11.59
C ARG A 723 6.50 25.72 12.57
N ALA A 724 7.09 26.47 13.50
CA ALA A 724 6.32 27.29 14.45
C ALA A 724 5.54 28.41 13.74
N VAL A 725 6.16 29.09 12.77
CA VAL A 725 5.52 30.18 12.02
C VAL A 725 4.45 29.61 11.09
N SER A 726 4.80 28.58 10.32
CA SER A 726 3.87 27.92 9.40
C SER A 726 2.65 27.32 10.12
N GLY A 727 2.87 26.78 11.33
CA GLY A 727 1.80 26.24 12.16
C GLY A 727 0.84 27.30 12.68
N VAL A 728 1.35 28.39 13.23
CA VAL A 728 0.52 29.52 13.69
C VAL A 728 -0.28 30.11 12.52
N VAL A 729 0.36 30.32 11.37
CA VAL A 729 -0.32 30.83 10.16
C VAL A 729 -1.43 29.88 9.70
N THR A 730 -1.18 28.57 9.70
CA THR A 730 -2.18 27.57 9.28
C THR A 730 -3.39 27.57 10.21
N VAL A 731 -3.15 27.51 11.53
CA VAL A 731 -4.23 27.50 12.52
C VAL A 731 -5.01 28.83 12.50
N ALA A 732 -4.32 29.96 12.38
CA ALA A 732 -4.95 31.27 12.25
C ALA A 732 -5.82 31.34 10.98
N PHE A 733 -5.32 30.86 9.84
CA PHE A 733 -6.09 30.81 8.60
C PHE A 733 -7.38 30.01 8.78
N VAL A 734 -7.31 28.80 9.35
CA VAL A 734 -8.48 27.95 9.60
C VAL A 734 -9.46 28.59 10.58
N ALA A 735 -8.96 29.26 11.63
CA ALA A 735 -9.81 29.94 12.61
C ALA A 735 -10.54 31.13 11.97
N VAL A 736 -9.83 32.01 11.27
CA VAL A 736 -10.41 33.21 10.64
C VAL A 736 -11.45 32.84 9.59
N THR A 737 -11.13 31.89 8.71
CA THR A 737 -12.08 31.39 7.71
C THR A 737 -13.26 30.67 8.32
N GLY A 738 -13.07 29.94 9.43
CA GLY A 738 -14.14 29.28 10.17
C GLY A 738 -15.12 30.28 10.79
N VAL A 739 -14.61 31.36 11.36
CA VAL A 739 -15.41 32.48 11.87
C VAL A 739 -16.18 33.16 10.73
N TRP A 740 -15.53 33.32 9.58
CA TRP A 740 -16.10 34.07 8.46
C TRP A 740 -17.17 33.30 7.68
N LEU A 741 -16.96 32.00 7.42
CA LEU A 741 -17.79 31.23 6.48
C LEU A 741 -18.46 29.99 7.10
N PHE A 742 -17.94 29.48 8.23
CA PHE A 742 -18.45 28.23 8.83
C PHE A 742 -19.47 28.51 9.94
N LEU A 743 -19.14 29.38 10.90
CA LEU A 743 -19.99 29.67 12.06
C LEU A 743 -21.25 30.53 11.80
N PRO A 744 -21.26 31.51 10.88
CA PRO A 744 -22.38 32.48 10.80
C PRO A 744 -23.76 31.84 10.60
N GLN A 745 -23.86 30.77 9.82
CA GLN A 745 -25.13 30.09 9.58
C GLN A 745 -25.67 29.38 10.83
N ILE A 746 -24.81 28.86 11.71
CA ILE A 746 -25.21 28.28 13.00
C ILE A 746 -25.74 29.38 13.92
N LEU A 747 -24.98 30.47 14.03
CA LEU A 747 -25.30 31.60 14.92
C LEU A 747 -26.58 32.33 14.49
N ARG A 748 -26.76 32.59 13.20
CA ARG A 748 -27.93 33.29 12.65
C ARG A 748 -29.25 32.54 12.89
N ASN A 749 -29.17 31.20 12.97
CA ASN A 749 -30.33 30.34 13.16
C ASN A 749 -30.47 29.83 14.61
N GLY A 750 -29.67 30.33 15.56
CA GLY A 750 -29.77 30.00 16.98
C GLY A 750 -29.46 28.53 17.32
N VAL A 751 -28.73 27.83 16.44
CA VAL A 751 -28.35 26.42 16.64
C VAL A 751 -27.35 26.29 17.80
N ASP A 752 -26.50 27.28 18.00
CA ASP A 752 -25.56 27.39 19.12
C ASP A 752 -26.30 27.49 20.46
N VAL A 753 -27.33 28.33 20.55
CA VAL A 753 -28.15 28.48 21.76
C VAL A 753 -28.86 27.17 22.09
N LYS A 754 -29.44 26.53 21.06
CA LYS A 754 -30.10 25.23 21.22
C LYS A 754 -29.12 24.16 21.74
N ALA A 755 -27.91 24.08 21.18
CA ALA A 755 -26.91 23.11 21.61
C ALA A 755 -26.43 23.36 23.06
N ILE A 756 -26.30 24.62 23.46
CA ILE A 756 -25.95 25.03 24.83
C ILE A 756 -27.07 24.66 25.81
N ASP A 757 -28.32 24.89 25.45
CA ASP A 757 -29.46 24.57 26.32
C ASP A 757 -29.60 23.06 26.52
N GLU A 758 -29.32 22.24 25.49
CA GLU A 758 -29.25 20.78 25.64
C GLU A 758 -28.17 20.35 26.64
N TYR A 759 -26.99 21.00 26.67
CA TYR A 759 -25.97 20.72 27.68
C TYR A 759 -26.43 21.02 29.11
N LYS A 760 -27.19 22.10 29.31
CA LYS A 760 -27.72 22.46 30.65
C LYS A 760 -28.66 21.38 31.18
N VAL A 761 -29.47 20.76 30.33
CA VAL A 761 -30.36 19.66 30.71
C VAL A 761 -29.55 18.48 31.26
N VAL A 762 -28.47 18.09 30.57
CA VAL A 762 -27.59 16.99 31.00
C VAL A 762 -26.90 17.31 32.32
N VAL A 763 -26.37 18.54 32.47
CA VAL A 763 -25.71 18.97 33.71
C VAL A 763 -26.68 18.98 34.89
N ASN A 764 -27.90 19.49 34.70
CA ASN A 764 -28.93 19.51 35.74
C ASN A 764 -29.37 18.09 36.13
N PHE A 765 -29.53 17.18 35.15
CA PHE A 765 -29.82 15.77 35.41
C PHE A 765 -28.72 15.10 36.25
N LEU A 766 -27.45 15.31 35.90
CA LEU A 766 -26.33 14.77 36.68
C LEU A 766 -26.28 15.34 38.09
N LYS A 767 -26.52 16.64 38.25
CA LYS A 767 -26.58 17.30 39.56
C LYS A 767 -27.68 16.69 40.45
N SER A 768 -28.88 16.48 39.90
CA SER A 768 -30.01 15.86 40.61
C SER A 768 -29.82 14.38 40.98
N LYS A 769 -28.80 13.71 40.40
CA LYS A 769 -28.42 12.31 40.72
C LYS A 769 -27.30 12.23 41.75
N MET A 770 -26.58 13.34 41.97
CA MET A 770 -25.48 13.47 42.91
C MET A 770 -25.92 14.09 44.24
N GLU A 771 -26.95 14.92 44.20
CA GLU A 771 -27.82 15.29 45.34
C GLU A 771 -28.72 14.12 45.71
#